data_AF-A0A954NP32-F1
#
_entry.id   AF-A0A954NP32-F1
#
_cell.length_a   1.000
_cell.length_b   1.000
_cell.length_c   1.000
_cell.angle_alpha   90.00
_cell.angle_beta   90.00
_cell.angle_gamma   90.00
#
_symmetry.space_group_name_H-M   'P 1'
#
loop_
_entity.id
_entity.type
_entity.pdbx_description
1 polymer ?
#
loop_
_entity_poly.entity_id
_entity_poly.type
_entity_poly.pdbx_seq_one_letter_code
_entity_poly.pdbx_strand_id
1 'polypeptide(L)'
;MFLTHLLSFLRRCRRRGKLFQRRRNVLLAGQTIQTLEARMLLAAPHPIDLAALNGVDGIQINGVATQGRLGFAVSGAGDVNGDGFDDVILGAPFASPSGLTNAGSSYVVFGSAAGIPQDFDLNLLDGTNGFRLDGRNIHHHSGRTVSSAGDFNGDGFDDVLVGANAAYGGSGETYLVFGSDQPFSSVIPLGTLNGTDGFRIVGEHFSDSSAVSVREAGDVNGDGYSDIIIGAFGADPDGLQDAGAAYVVFGAASGFPSKLHLNDLDGANGFRIVGDEAGARTGVSVSRAGDVNGDGFADVIIGADAATANGMQRAGQSYVVFGKANGFDASLSASSLDGTNGFRILGEQEKDRAGGAVSRAGDVNGDGFDDLIIGAWGADPNDLVNSGASYVVFGGESPPSSELELSALDGSNGFQIDGQMAGDATGFAVSDAGDIDGDGFDDLIFGVPFAQQEPHFRTGATSVIFGAEDGFDPMMQLSSLDGTQGFRLDGIDSADYSGFSVRGVGDVNGDGFEDYLISADRADPNGQTYAGEVYLLYGKSYDNSGSTQVGDDGDDTLWSSLGEAKDVLVGGRGSDLLISDGGNDVLRGGEGHDVMAIPNADFSQRRVQGGNGIDTLRLDGSNLTLDLTAIADNRITDIERIDIRGIGSNTLVLDAREVLNLSTHSNTVSVLVDEDDLIDMGTGWTWQADQEEGFYLFAVYTQGLATARILLSDVWIMDDGDVGFSTEGTWNTPVLPNG
;
A
#
# COMPACT_ATOMS: atom_id res chain seq x y z
N MET A 1 -70.36 28.29 39.10
CA MET A 1 -69.99 28.41 37.67
C MET A 1 -68.48 28.46 37.40
N PHE A 2 -67.62 28.79 38.38
CA PHE A 2 -66.15 28.84 38.15
C PHE A 2 -65.43 27.48 38.21
N LEU A 3 -65.98 26.48 38.91
CA LEU A 3 -65.30 25.18 39.07
C LEU A 3 -65.48 24.24 37.85
N THR A 4 -66.56 24.41 37.07
CA THR A 4 -66.85 23.60 35.88
C THR A 4 -66.08 24.04 34.63
N HIS A 5 -65.60 25.29 34.56
CA HIS A 5 -64.74 25.74 33.45
C HIS A 5 -63.26 25.36 33.64
N LEU A 6 -62.78 25.27 34.88
CA LEU A 6 -61.39 24.91 35.17
C LEU A 6 -61.08 23.43 34.85
N LEU A 7 -62.03 22.52 35.10
CA LEU A 7 -61.91 21.09 34.80
C LEU A 7 -61.97 20.76 33.30
N SER A 8 -62.66 21.59 32.49
CA SER A 8 -62.67 21.49 31.02
C SER A 8 -61.33 21.91 30.41
N PHE A 9 -60.73 22.98 30.93
CA PHE A 9 -59.44 23.50 30.47
C PHE A 9 -58.26 22.56 30.82
N LEU A 10 -58.26 22.00 32.03
CA LEU A 10 -57.23 21.03 32.46
C LEU A 10 -57.32 19.69 31.71
N ARG A 11 -58.52 19.24 31.30
CA ARG A 11 -58.68 18.04 30.45
C ARG A 11 -58.20 18.27 29.00
N ARG A 12 -58.33 19.49 28.46
CA ARG A 12 -57.76 19.86 27.16
C ARG A 12 -56.23 19.99 27.19
N CYS A 13 -55.65 20.49 28.28
CA CYS A 13 -54.19 20.57 28.44
C CYS A 13 -53.53 19.20 28.62
N ARG A 14 -54.19 18.26 29.33
CA ARG A 14 -53.68 16.88 29.49
C ARG A 14 -53.70 16.05 28.19
N ARG A 15 -54.58 16.37 27.24
CA ARG A 15 -54.57 15.77 25.89
C ARG A 15 -53.51 16.38 24.97
N ARG A 16 -53.18 17.67 25.11
CA ARG A 16 -52.06 18.29 24.37
C ARG A 16 -50.69 17.86 24.89
N GLY A 17 -50.52 17.67 26.21
CA GLY A 17 -49.29 17.12 26.80
C GLY A 17 -48.96 15.70 26.35
N LYS A 18 -49.98 14.82 26.21
CA LYS A 18 -49.78 13.46 25.66
C LYS A 18 -49.49 13.44 24.16
N LEU A 19 -49.93 14.46 23.41
CA LEU A 19 -49.58 14.60 21.98
C LEU A 19 -48.15 15.13 21.80
N PHE A 20 -47.67 15.98 22.71
CA PHE A 20 -46.28 16.46 22.73
C PHE A 20 -45.30 15.38 23.17
N GLN A 21 -45.68 14.52 24.11
CA GLN A 21 -44.87 13.38 24.55
C GLN A 21 -44.88 12.24 23.52
N ARG A 22 -45.98 12.05 22.76
CA ARG A 22 -45.97 11.20 21.55
C ARG A 22 -45.15 11.79 20.42
N ARG A 23 -45.18 13.11 20.17
CA ARG A 23 -44.30 13.73 19.17
C ARG A 23 -42.83 13.72 19.58
N ARG A 24 -42.50 13.87 20.86
CA ARG A 24 -41.13 13.74 21.37
C ARG A 24 -40.65 12.29 21.37
N ASN A 25 -41.51 11.32 21.65
CA ASN A 25 -41.20 9.89 21.48
C ASN A 25 -41.20 9.45 20.02
N VAL A 26 -41.87 10.15 19.10
CA VAL A 26 -41.79 9.94 17.64
C VAL A 26 -40.59 10.68 17.03
N LEU A 27 -40.10 11.76 17.65
CA LEU A 27 -38.82 12.39 17.29
C LEU A 27 -37.63 11.60 17.82
N LEU A 28 -37.72 11.10 19.06
CA LEU A 28 -36.72 10.17 19.64
C LEU A 28 -36.76 8.83 18.91
N ALA A 29 -37.94 8.24 18.67
CA ALA A 29 -38.04 7.07 17.80
C ALA A 29 -37.68 7.40 16.35
N GLY A 30 -37.82 8.64 15.88
CA GLY A 30 -37.35 9.08 14.57
C GLY A 30 -35.82 9.13 14.49
N GLN A 31 -35.14 9.55 15.57
CA GLN A 31 -33.69 9.45 15.69
C GLN A 31 -33.24 7.99 15.89
N THR A 32 -33.98 7.18 16.65
CA THR A 32 -33.68 5.74 16.79
C THR A 32 -33.99 4.95 15.51
N ILE A 33 -34.98 5.38 14.72
CA ILE A 33 -35.32 4.82 13.40
C ILE A 33 -34.31 5.30 12.36
N GLN A 34 -33.77 6.52 12.43
CA GLN A 34 -32.63 6.92 11.61
C GLN A 34 -31.36 6.10 11.93
N THR A 35 -31.13 5.76 13.21
CA THR A 35 -30.02 4.84 13.58
C THR A 35 -30.32 3.36 13.27
N LEU A 36 -31.57 2.98 13.03
CA LEU A 36 -31.96 1.63 12.61
C LEU A 36 -32.01 1.49 11.08
N GLU A 37 -32.35 2.56 10.35
CA GLU A 37 -32.30 2.62 8.89
C GLU A 37 -30.86 2.75 8.38
N ALA A 38 -29.97 3.47 9.10
CA ALA A 38 -28.53 3.42 8.84
C ALA A 38 -27.92 2.02 9.05
N ARG A 39 -28.54 1.19 9.90
CA ARG A 39 -28.15 -0.22 10.14
C ARG A 39 -28.82 -1.21 9.18
N MET A 40 -29.76 -0.75 8.35
CA MET A 40 -30.44 -1.55 7.31
C MET A 40 -29.86 -1.30 5.91
N LEU A 41 -28.71 -0.62 5.80
CA LEU A 41 -27.88 -0.62 4.60
C LEU A 41 -27.05 -1.94 4.51
N LEU A 42 -27.69 -3.07 4.79
CA LEU A 42 -27.15 -4.42 4.66
C LEU A 42 -27.59 -5.03 3.33
N ALA A 43 -27.48 -4.20 2.29
CA ALA A 43 -27.68 -4.57 0.90
C ALA A 43 -26.74 -3.73 0.03
N ALA A 44 -25.47 -3.60 0.46
CA ALA A 44 -24.43 -3.59 -0.56
C ALA A 44 -24.57 -4.90 -1.34
N PRO A 45 -24.37 -4.91 -2.68
CA PRO A 45 -24.49 -6.13 -3.47
C PRO A 45 -23.64 -7.31 -2.94
N HIS A 46 -22.58 -7.05 -2.18
CA HIS A 46 -21.55 -8.03 -1.80
C HIS A 46 -21.11 -7.92 -0.32
N PRO A 47 -21.93 -8.31 0.67
CA PRO A 47 -21.48 -8.34 2.05
C PRO A 47 -20.54 -9.53 2.28
N ILE A 48 -19.23 -9.27 2.43
CA ILE A 48 -18.30 -10.29 2.94
C ILE A 48 -18.56 -10.43 4.44
N ASP A 49 -18.90 -11.66 4.86
CA ASP A 49 -19.09 -12.01 6.27
C ASP A 49 -17.84 -12.75 6.75
N LEU A 50 -17.09 -12.11 7.66
CA LEU A 50 -15.85 -12.67 8.22
C LEU A 50 -16.08 -14.05 8.88
N ALA A 51 -17.28 -14.31 9.41
CA ALA A 51 -17.60 -15.61 10.01
C ALA A 51 -17.89 -16.72 8.99
N ALA A 52 -18.02 -16.37 7.71
CA ALA A 52 -18.40 -17.27 6.62
C ALA A 52 -17.30 -17.49 5.58
N LEU A 53 -16.07 -17.01 5.83
CA LEU A 53 -14.93 -17.21 4.94
C LEU A 53 -14.70 -18.69 4.61
N ASN A 54 -14.54 -18.96 3.32
CA ASN A 54 -14.64 -20.31 2.75
C ASN A 54 -13.44 -20.68 1.87
N GLY A 55 -12.40 -19.84 1.84
CA GLY A 55 -11.24 -19.99 0.95
C GLY A 55 -11.41 -19.39 -0.44
N VAL A 56 -12.59 -18.89 -0.80
CA VAL A 56 -12.84 -18.16 -2.05
C VAL A 56 -12.81 -16.65 -1.83
N ASP A 57 -13.51 -16.15 -0.80
CA ASP A 57 -13.51 -14.72 -0.44
C ASP A 57 -12.38 -14.36 0.54
N GLY A 58 -11.53 -15.34 0.88
CA GLY A 58 -10.53 -15.22 1.93
C GLY A 58 -10.56 -16.37 2.96
N ILE A 59 -9.67 -16.25 3.95
CA ILE A 59 -9.45 -17.24 5.01
C ILE A 59 -9.29 -16.59 6.39
N GLN A 60 -9.46 -17.41 7.43
CA GLN A 60 -9.16 -17.04 8.82
C GLN A 60 -7.91 -17.80 9.31
N ILE A 61 -6.94 -17.06 9.83
CA ILE A 61 -5.72 -17.58 10.44
C ILE A 61 -5.79 -17.41 11.95
N ASN A 62 -5.68 -18.54 12.66
CA ASN A 62 -5.84 -18.58 14.11
C ASN A 62 -4.50 -18.49 14.85
N GLY A 63 -4.47 -17.66 15.89
CA GLY A 63 -3.37 -17.62 16.86
C GLY A 63 -3.18 -18.96 17.58
N VAL A 64 -1.93 -19.39 17.71
CA VAL A 64 -1.58 -20.70 18.29
C VAL A 64 -1.11 -20.63 19.74
N ALA A 65 -0.93 -19.44 20.29
CA ALA A 65 -0.45 -19.23 21.65
C ALA A 65 -1.48 -18.45 22.49
N THR A 66 -1.88 -19.01 23.63
CA THR A 66 -2.69 -18.29 24.63
C THR A 66 -2.00 -16.97 25.02
N GLN A 67 -2.75 -15.87 25.00
CA GLN A 67 -2.26 -14.50 25.18
C GLN A 67 -1.21 -14.04 24.17
N GLY A 68 -0.97 -14.78 23.09
CA GLY A 68 0.00 -14.42 22.06
C GLY A 68 -0.37 -13.15 21.30
N ARG A 69 -1.67 -12.89 21.14
CA ARG A 69 -2.26 -11.78 20.36
C ARG A 69 -1.70 -11.73 18.94
N LEU A 70 -1.83 -12.84 18.21
CA LEU A 70 -1.60 -12.86 16.76
C LEU A 70 -2.42 -11.74 16.11
N GLY A 71 -1.84 -11.04 15.16
CA GLY A 71 -2.50 -9.92 14.51
C GLY A 71 -2.37 -8.60 15.30
N PHE A 72 -1.54 -8.56 16.35
CA PHE A 72 -1.19 -7.28 16.98
C PHE A 72 -0.60 -6.30 15.95
N ALA A 73 0.16 -6.85 15.00
CA ALA A 73 0.55 -6.19 13.75
C ALA A 73 0.44 -7.20 12.61
N VAL A 74 0.03 -6.74 11.45
CA VAL A 74 -0.03 -7.50 10.19
C VAL A 74 0.55 -6.66 9.07
N SER A 75 1.07 -7.31 8.02
CA SER A 75 1.56 -6.68 6.79
C SER A 75 1.72 -7.71 5.68
N GLY A 76 1.78 -7.26 4.43
CA GLY A 76 2.43 -8.00 3.36
C GLY A 76 3.92 -8.14 3.69
N ALA A 77 4.50 -9.24 3.23
CA ALA A 77 5.91 -9.55 3.31
C ALA A 77 6.60 -9.46 1.93
N GLY A 78 5.85 -9.24 0.85
CA GLY A 78 6.35 -9.33 -0.51
C GLY A 78 6.62 -10.79 -0.91
N ASP A 79 7.27 -11.03 -2.05
CA ASP A 79 7.67 -12.38 -2.47
C ASP A 79 9.00 -12.78 -1.79
N VAL A 80 8.92 -13.33 -0.58
CA VAL A 80 10.09 -13.66 0.25
C VAL A 80 10.80 -14.91 -0.28
N ASN A 81 10.10 -15.74 -1.05
CA ASN A 81 10.58 -17.05 -1.48
C ASN A 81 10.89 -17.12 -3.01
N GLY A 82 10.48 -16.10 -3.77
CA GLY A 82 10.66 -15.95 -5.22
C GLY A 82 9.76 -16.85 -6.06
N ASP A 83 8.55 -17.15 -5.59
CA ASP A 83 7.59 -17.99 -6.30
C ASP A 83 6.54 -17.21 -7.10
N GLY A 84 6.61 -15.88 -7.09
CA GLY A 84 5.72 -14.97 -7.81
C GLY A 84 4.47 -14.57 -7.03
N PHE A 85 4.28 -15.06 -5.79
CA PHE A 85 3.15 -14.70 -4.93
C PHE A 85 3.57 -13.81 -3.79
N ASP A 86 2.74 -12.83 -3.47
CA ASP A 86 2.95 -12.05 -2.27
C ASP A 86 2.74 -12.91 -1.02
N ASP A 87 3.68 -12.82 -0.09
CA ASP A 87 3.62 -13.47 1.21
C ASP A 87 3.06 -12.52 2.28
N VAL A 88 2.65 -13.08 3.43
CA VAL A 88 2.14 -12.29 4.55
C VAL A 88 2.94 -12.50 5.83
N ILE A 89 3.08 -11.43 6.63
CA ILE A 89 3.73 -11.49 7.95
C ILE A 89 2.79 -11.08 9.09
N LEU A 90 2.70 -11.93 10.12
CA LEU A 90 1.78 -11.81 11.24
C LEU A 90 2.54 -11.75 12.59
N GLY A 91 2.32 -10.70 13.37
CA GLY A 91 2.96 -10.48 14.67
C GLY A 91 2.16 -11.01 15.86
N ALA A 92 2.83 -11.75 16.76
CA ALA A 92 2.31 -12.24 18.04
C ALA A 92 3.29 -11.89 19.19
N PRO A 93 3.39 -10.60 19.58
CA PRO A 93 4.47 -10.10 20.44
C PRO A 93 4.46 -10.64 21.87
N PHE A 94 3.36 -11.24 22.32
CA PHE A 94 3.24 -11.78 23.67
C PHE A 94 3.36 -13.30 23.71
N ALA A 95 3.61 -13.94 22.55
CA ALA A 95 3.97 -15.34 22.51
C ALA A 95 5.23 -15.62 23.35
N SER A 96 5.33 -16.82 23.89
CA SER A 96 6.45 -17.25 24.72
C SER A 96 7.22 -18.41 24.07
N PRO A 97 7.83 -18.21 22.89
CA PRO A 97 8.54 -19.25 22.17
C PRO A 97 9.68 -19.82 23.02
N SER A 98 9.89 -21.14 22.92
CA SER A 98 10.94 -21.86 23.66
C SER A 98 10.93 -21.62 25.19
N GLY A 99 9.77 -21.23 25.76
CA GLY A 99 9.62 -20.90 27.18
C GLY A 99 10.15 -19.52 27.60
N LEU A 100 10.58 -18.69 26.65
CA LEU A 100 10.98 -17.30 26.92
C LEU A 100 9.73 -16.43 27.05
N THR A 101 9.34 -16.09 28.29
CA THR A 101 8.14 -15.30 28.57
C THR A 101 8.09 -14.01 27.75
N ASN A 102 7.04 -13.86 26.94
CA ASN A 102 6.79 -12.70 26.09
C ASN A 102 8.00 -12.31 25.23
N ALA A 103 8.76 -13.29 24.75
CA ALA A 103 9.80 -13.02 23.76
C ALA A 103 9.20 -12.52 22.45
N GLY A 104 7.98 -12.98 22.14
CA GLY A 104 7.26 -12.67 20.91
C GLY A 104 7.67 -13.59 19.77
N SER A 105 6.71 -13.85 18.87
CA SER A 105 6.93 -14.56 17.61
C SER A 105 6.29 -13.77 16.48
N SER A 106 6.86 -13.87 15.28
CA SER A 106 6.21 -13.49 14.02
C SER A 106 6.13 -14.71 13.10
N TYR A 107 5.18 -14.71 12.19
CA TYR A 107 4.95 -15.80 11.24
C TYR A 107 4.93 -15.22 9.84
N VAL A 108 5.81 -15.70 8.97
CA VAL A 108 5.72 -15.47 7.53
C VAL A 108 4.95 -16.67 6.95
N VAL A 109 3.91 -16.40 6.19
CA VAL A 109 3.07 -17.41 5.53
C VAL A 109 3.15 -17.16 4.04
N PHE A 110 3.49 -18.20 3.29
CA PHE A 110 3.70 -18.04 1.87
C PHE A 110 2.37 -17.99 1.10
N GLY A 111 2.31 -17.06 0.15
CA GLY A 111 1.30 -17.04 -0.90
C GLY A 111 1.42 -18.27 -1.79
N SER A 112 0.40 -18.50 -2.63
CA SER A 112 0.52 -19.51 -3.69
C SER A 112 -0.64 -19.41 -4.67
N ALA A 113 -0.43 -19.99 -5.86
CA ALA A 113 -1.47 -20.24 -6.85
C ALA A 113 -2.75 -20.92 -6.34
N ALA A 114 -2.63 -21.79 -5.35
CA ALA A 114 -3.78 -22.48 -4.80
C ALA A 114 -4.53 -21.65 -3.75
N GLY A 115 -4.05 -20.42 -3.49
CA GLY A 115 -4.32 -19.63 -2.31
C GLY A 115 -3.79 -20.31 -1.04
N ILE A 116 -3.87 -19.60 0.08
CA ILE A 116 -3.61 -20.21 1.39
C ILE A 116 -4.81 -21.10 1.75
N PRO A 117 -4.60 -22.36 2.18
CA PRO A 117 -5.70 -23.28 2.51
C PRO A 117 -6.65 -22.74 3.60
N GLN A 118 -7.96 -22.99 3.44
CA GLN A 118 -8.98 -22.53 4.39
C GLN A 118 -8.72 -22.96 5.85
N ASP A 119 -8.16 -24.16 6.06
CA ASP A 119 -7.87 -24.73 7.38
C ASP A 119 -6.40 -24.56 7.81
N PHE A 120 -5.73 -23.50 7.33
CA PHE A 120 -4.33 -23.21 7.63
C PHE A 120 -4.04 -23.17 9.14
N ASP A 121 -2.98 -23.87 9.55
CA ASP A 121 -2.51 -23.95 10.95
C ASP A 121 -1.04 -23.53 11.04
N LEU A 122 -0.77 -22.45 11.76
CA LEU A 122 0.58 -21.91 11.98
C LEU A 122 1.53 -22.90 12.68
N ASN A 123 1.03 -23.96 13.33
CA ASN A 123 1.89 -25.01 13.89
C ASN A 123 2.48 -25.95 12.83
N LEU A 124 1.96 -25.90 11.60
CA LEU A 124 2.36 -26.75 10.48
C LEU A 124 3.33 -26.04 9.52
N LEU A 125 3.81 -24.85 9.88
CA LEU A 125 4.88 -24.19 9.13
C LEU A 125 6.13 -25.08 9.12
N ASP A 126 6.67 -25.33 7.92
CA ASP A 126 7.80 -26.24 7.71
C ASP A 126 8.96 -25.65 6.91
N GLY A 127 8.84 -24.39 6.47
CA GLY A 127 9.81 -23.70 5.63
C GLY A 127 9.50 -23.75 4.13
N THR A 128 8.49 -24.54 3.71
CA THR A 128 7.99 -24.57 2.33
C THR A 128 6.62 -23.92 2.17
N ASN A 129 5.95 -23.61 3.28
CA ASN A 129 4.65 -22.92 3.36
C ASN A 129 4.73 -21.69 4.30
N GLY A 130 5.94 -21.20 4.52
CA GLY A 130 6.27 -20.17 5.50
C GLY A 130 7.09 -20.67 6.69
N PHE A 131 7.39 -19.75 7.61
CA PHE A 131 8.27 -19.99 8.75
C PHE A 131 7.97 -19.07 9.93
N ARG A 132 8.45 -19.44 11.13
CA ARG A 132 8.30 -18.65 12.36
C ARG A 132 9.59 -17.95 12.78
N LEU A 133 9.49 -16.67 13.09
CA LEU A 133 10.57 -15.82 13.63
C LEU A 133 10.43 -15.69 15.15
N ASP A 134 11.40 -16.19 15.91
CA ASP A 134 11.32 -16.22 17.38
C ASP A 134 12.20 -15.17 18.06
N GLY A 135 11.60 -14.42 18.99
CA GLY A 135 12.27 -13.43 19.81
C GLY A 135 13.38 -14.02 20.68
N ARG A 136 14.46 -13.24 20.85
CA ARG A 136 15.71 -13.71 21.47
C ARG A 136 15.69 -13.75 23.01
N ASN A 137 14.93 -12.86 23.65
CA ASN A 137 15.01 -12.62 25.09
C ASN A 137 13.63 -12.61 25.76
N ILE A 138 13.58 -12.79 27.08
CA ILE A 138 12.34 -12.55 27.85
C ILE A 138 11.88 -11.09 27.72
N HIS A 139 10.57 -10.87 27.63
CA HIS A 139 9.94 -9.54 27.47
C HIS A 139 10.48 -8.72 26.30
N HIS A 140 10.98 -9.40 25.28
CA HIS A 140 11.51 -8.78 24.08
C HIS A 140 10.40 -8.19 23.21
N HIS A 141 9.21 -8.83 23.20
CA HIS A 141 8.05 -8.42 22.43
C HIS A 141 8.34 -8.25 20.92
N SER A 142 9.14 -9.14 20.31
CA SER A 142 9.32 -9.13 18.85
C SER A 142 8.02 -9.48 18.14
N GLY A 143 7.77 -8.85 17.00
CA GLY A 143 6.50 -8.95 16.29
C GLY A 143 5.47 -7.94 16.77
N ARG A 144 5.90 -6.88 17.48
CA ARG A 144 5.01 -5.78 17.87
C ARG A 144 4.67 -4.87 16.70
N THR A 145 5.57 -4.82 15.72
CA THR A 145 5.37 -4.24 14.39
C THR A 145 6.08 -5.16 13.41
N VAL A 146 5.50 -5.33 12.23
CA VAL A 146 6.01 -6.13 11.12
C VAL A 146 5.75 -5.40 9.82
N SER A 147 6.56 -5.66 8.80
CA SER A 147 6.47 -5.09 7.45
C SER A 147 7.33 -5.90 6.48
N SER A 148 7.08 -5.83 5.18
CA SER A 148 8.12 -6.02 4.17
C SER A 148 9.22 -4.95 4.34
N ALA A 149 10.43 -5.28 3.90
CA ALA A 149 11.55 -4.38 3.71
C ALA A 149 11.83 -4.11 2.20
N GLY A 150 11.01 -4.67 1.30
CA GLY A 150 11.31 -4.82 -0.12
C GLY A 150 12.58 -5.66 -0.33
N ASP A 151 13.09 -5.69 -1.54
CA ASP A 151 14.43 -6.21 -1.82
C ASP A 151 15.52 -5.24 -1.31
N PHE A 152 15.82 -5.30 -0.01
CA PHE A 152 16.75 -4.41 0.66
C PHE A 152 18.21 -4.73 0.30
N ASN A 153 18.48 -5.95 -0.15
CA ASN A 153 19.82 -6.43 -0.48
C ASN A 153 20.08 -6.55 -2.01
N GLY A 154 19.06 -6.36 -2.85
CA GLY A 154 19.12 -6.43 -4.31
C GLY A 154 19.35 -7.84 -4.87
N ASP A 155 18.87 -8.89 -4.20
CA ASP A 155 18.99 -10.28 -4.63
C ASP A 155 17.76 -10.83 -5.35
N GLY A 156 16.72 -10.00 -5.49
CA GLY A 156 15.47 -10.29 -6.19
C GLY A 156 14.41 -10.97 -5.32
N PHE A 157 14.61 -11.04 -3.99
CA PHE A 157 13.61 -11.56 -3.06
C PHE A 157 13.25 -10.48 -2.04
N ASP A 158 11.98 -10.39 -1.67
CA ASP A 158 11.58 -9.43 -0.65
C ASP A 158 12.05 -9.85 0.74
N ASP A 159 12.51 -8.86 1.50
CA ASP A 159 13.03 -9.03 2.85
C ASP A 159 11.96 -8.68 3.89
N VAL A 160 12.10 -9.19 5.13
CA VAL A 160 11.09 -8.97 6.18
C VAL A 160 11.61 -8.24 7.41
N LEU A 161 10.81 -7.30 7.92
CA LEU A 161 11.07 -6.51 9.12
C LEU A 161 10.27 -7.01 10.33
N VAL A 162 10.94 -7.12 11.47
CA VAL A 162 10.32 -7.41 12.77
C VAL A 162 10.81 -6.44 13.84
N GLY A 163 9.89 -5.65 14.40
CA GLY A 163 10.18 -4.71 15.48
C GLY A 163 9.93 -5.27 16.89
N ALA A 164 10.79 -4.88 17.82
CA ALA A 164 10.79 -5.25 19.23
C ALA A 164 11.04 -4.01 20.11
N ASN A 165 10.09 -3.09 20.16
CA ASN A 165 10.32 -1.76 20.76
C ASN A 165 10.55 -1.78 22.29
N ALA A 166 10.14 -2.85 22.99
CA ALA A 166 10.32 -3.00 24.44
C ALA A 166 11.69 -3.59 24.80
N ALA A 167 12.50 -3.97 23.81
CA ALA A 167 13.81 -4.58 23.99
C ALA A 167 14.76 -3.67 24.79
N TYR A 168 15.62 -4.29 25.60
CA TYR A 168 16.68 -3.66 26.40
C TYR A 168 16.24 -2.46 27.26
N GLY A 169 15.02 -2.51 27.80
CA GLY A 169 14.49 -1.43 28.62
C GLY A 169 13.85 -0.31 27.80
N GLY A 170 13.39 -0.64 26.59
CA GLY A 170 12.71 0.29 25.71
C GLY A 170 13.65 1.08 24.82
N SER A 171 14.88 0.64 24.59
CA SER A 171 15.69 1.24 23.51
C SER A 171 15.19 0.82 22.14
N GLY A 172 14.59 -0.37 22.05
CA GLY A 172 14.07 -0.94 20.82
C GLY A 172 15.13 -1.65 19.97
N GLU A 173 14.68 -2.67 19.23
CA GLU A 173 15.45 -3.37 18.21
C GLU A 173 14.55 -3.67 17.01
N THR A 174 15.12 -3.55 15.80
CA THR A 174 14.52 -4.03 14.55
C THR A 174 15.37 -5.17 14.03
N TYR A 175 14.73 -6.17 13.45
CA TYR A 175 15.36 -7.29 12.78
C TYR A 175 14.95 -7.24 11.32
N LEU A 176 15.93 -7.35 10.43
CA LEU A 176 15.73 -7.53 9.00
C LEU A 176 16.19 -8.93 8.66
N VAL A 177 15.34 -9.73 8.03
CA VAL A 177 15.63 -11.11 7.63
C VAL A 177 15.52 -11.20 6.13
N PHE A 178 16.56 -11.74 5.49
CA PHE A 178 16.59 -11.76 4.03
C PHE A 178 15.68 -12.82 3.42
N GLY A 179 15.05 -12.48 2.30
CA GLY A 179 14.38 -13.41 1.38
C GLY A 179 15.36 -14.39 0.74
N SER A 180 14.85 -15.44 0.10
CA SER A 180 15.69 -16.49 -0.50
C SER A 180 14.89 -17.58 -1.23
N ASP A 181 15.38 -18.02 -2.40
CA ASP A 181 14.92 -19.23 -3.10
C ASP A 181 15.30 -20.56 -2.41
N GLN A 182 16.20 -20.51 -1.42
CA GLN A 182 16.58 -21.69 -0.64
C GLN A 182 15.53 -21.99 0.44
N PRO A 183 15.25 -23.28 0.73
CA PRO A 183 14.28 -23.64 1.75
C PRO A 183 14.58 -23.03 3.12
N PHE A 184 13.60 -22.34 3.69
CA PHE A 184 13.71 -21.77 5.02
C PHE A 184 13.67 -22.86 6.10
N SER A 185 14.24 -22.55 7.26
CA SER A 185 13.96 -23.34 8.46
C SER A 185 12.59 -22.96 9.00
N SER A 186 11.80 -23.95 9.41
CA SER A 186 10.47 -23.71 10.02
C SER A 186 10.47 -22.76 11.22
N VAL A 187 11.61 -22.65 11.91
CA VAL A 187 11.84 -21.66 12.97
C VAL A 187 13.20 -21.02 12.79
N ILE A 188 13.22 -19.69 12.71
CA ILE A 188 14.42 -18.85 12.67
C ILE A 188 14.49 -18.04 13.96
N PRO A 189 15.42 -18.34 14.88
CA PRO A 189 15.63 -17.53 16.07
C PRO A 189 16.31 -16.21 15.70
N LEU A 190 15.66 -15.08 15.93
CA LEU A 190 16.18 -13.75 15.55
C LEU A 190 17.55 -13.39 16.16
N GLY A 191 17.97 -14.12 17.20
CA GLY A 191 19.30 -13.97 17.79
C GLY A 191 20.44 -14.60 16.99
N THR A 192 20.18 -15.33 15.90
CA THR A 192 21.21 -15.99 15.07
C THR A 192 21.61 -15.19 13.84
N LEU A 193 20.86 -14.15 13.48
CA LEU A 193 21.14 -13.29 12.34
C LEU A 193 22.57 -12.74 12.40
N ASN A 194 23.27 -12.79 11.27
CA ASN A 194 24.72 -12.57 11.25
C ASN A 194 25.24 -11.66 10.13
N GLY A 195 24.35 -11.13 9.29
CA GLY A 195 24.64 -10.28 8.15
C GLY A 195 24.57 -11.00 6.80
N THR A 196 24.48 -12.33 6.77
CA THR A 196 24.26 -13.10 5.53
C THR A 196 22.82 -13.59 5.37
N ASP A 197 22.09 -13.70 6.46
CA ASP A 197 20.70 -14.20 6.57
C ASP A 197 19.78 -13.13 7.16
N GLY A 198 20.21 -11.86 7.07
CA GLY A 198 19.65 -10.74 7.78
C GLY A 198 20.52 -10.25 8.94
N PHE A 199 20.09 -9.18 9.60
CA PHE A 199 20.82 -8.53 10.66
C PHE A 199 19.92 -7.78 11.63
N ARG A 200 20.52 -7.22 12.69
CA ARG A 200 19.82 -6.46 13.72
C ARG A 200 20.18 -5.00 13.72
N ILE A 201 19.18 -4.14 13.86
CA ILE A 201 19.32 -2.69 14.02
C ILE A 201 18.95 -2.33 15.45
N VAL A 202 19.83 -1.61 16.14
CA VAL A 202 19.70 -1.34 17.57
C VAL A 202 19.50 0.14 17.83
N GLY A 203 18.47 0.44 18.64
CA GLY A 203 18.15 1.79 19.09
C GLY A 203 19.25 2.44 19.93
N GLU A 204 19.14 3.76 20.09
CA GLU A 204 20.21 4.62 20.62
C GLU A 204 20.26 4.60 22.15
N HIS A 205 19.16 4.98 22.81
CA HIS A 205 19.10 5.15 24.25
C HIS A 205 17.90 4.43 24.88
N PHE A 206 17.94 4.28 26.21
CA PHE A 206 16.89 3.64 26.98
C PHE A 206 15.60 4.48 26.92
N SER A 207 14.45 3.84 26.67
CA SER A 207 13.11 4.45 26.52
C SER A 207 12.83 5.19 25.20
N ASP A 208 13.79 5.33 24.29
CA ASP A 208 13.57 5.92 22.95
C ASP A 208 12.47 5.20 22.16
N SER A 209 12.24 3.93 22.49
CA SER A 209 11.20 3.08 21.92
C SER A 209 11.34 2.95 20.40
N SER A 210 12.58 2.80 19.89
CA SER A 210 12.79 2.51 18.47
C SER A 210 12.03 1.24 18.07
N ALA A 211 11.70 1.11 16.79
CA ALA A 211 10.86 0.01 16.30
C ALA A 211 9.44 0.00 16.90
N VAL A 212 8.93 1.16 17.37
CA VAL A 212 7.49 1.32 17.68
C VAL A 212 6.64 1.14 16.42
N SER A 213 7.19 1.56 15.28
CA SER A 213 6.67 1.43 13.93
C SER A 213 7.88 1.24 13.02
N VAL A 214 7.83 0.22 12.16
CA VAL A 214 8.83 -0.05 11.13
C VAL A 214 8.11 -0.29 9.82
N ARG A 215 8.63 0.24 8.71
CA ARG A 215 8.08 0.04 7.37
C ARG A 215 9.21 0.04 6.34
N GLU A 216 8.91 -0.53 5.19
CA GLU A 216 9.61 -0.17 3.94
C GLU A 216 9.47 1.34 3.70
N ALA A 217 10.50 1.94 3.10
CA ALA A 217 10.55 3.34 2.70
C ALA A 217 10.57 3.54 1.18
N GLY A 218 10.69 2.45 0.39
CA GLY A 218 11.02 2.50 -1.03
C GLY A 218 12.48 2.90 -1.25
N ASP A 219 12.89 3.15 -2.49
CA ASP A 219 14.23 3.67 -2.81
C ASP A 219 14.26 5.21 -2.62
N VAL A 220 14.57 5.67 -1.41
CA VAL A 220 14.54 7.09 -1.05
C VAL A 220 15.75 7.83 -1.61
N ASN A 221 16.84 7.10 -1.90
CA ASN A 221 18.10 7.68 -2.33
C ASN A 221 18.40 7.47 -3.83
N GLY A 222 17.58 6.70 -4.54
CA GLY A 222 17.71 6.40 -5.98
C GLY A 222 18.88 5.48 -6.33
N ASP A 223 19.31 4.60 -5.44
CA ASP A 223 20.42 3.67 -5.68
C ASP A 223 20.00 2.29 -6.19
N GLY A 224 18.69 2.07 -6.33
CA GLY A 224 18.07 0.85 -6.83
C GLY A 224 17.88 -0.25 -5.78
N TYR A 225 18.08 0.06 -4.49
CA TYR A 225 17.80 -0.87 -3.39
C TYR A 225 16.64 -0.33 -2.54
N SER A 226 15.80 -1.22 -2.02
CA SER A 226 14.75 -0.80 -1.09
C SER A 226 15.36 -0.26 0.21
N ASP A 227 14.84 0.87 0.71
CA ASP A 227 15.20 1.41 2.01
C ASP A 227 14.12 1.10 3.06
N ILE A 228 14.45 1.33 4.33
CA ILE A 228 13.50 1.14 5.43
C ILE A 228 13.43 2.36 6.34
N ILE A 229 12.28 2.55 6.99
CA ILE A 229 12.07 3.59 7.99
C ILE A 229 11.68 3.02 9.36
N ILE A 230 12.31 3.55 10.42
CA ILE A 230 12.14 3.11 11.81
C ILE A 230 11.75 4.31 12.68
N GLY A 231 10.61 4.23 13.35
CA GLY A 231 10.15 5.24 14.30
C GLY A 231 10.69 5.02 15.74
N ALA A 232 11.00 6.11 16.44
CA ALA A 232 11.43 6.15 17.84
C ALA A 232 10.83 7.36 18.56
N PHE A 233 9.55 7.29 18.91
CA PHE A 233 8.81 8.43 19.46
C PHE A 233 9.34 8.98 20.79
N GLY A 234 10.07 8.17 21.56
CA GLY A 234 10.60 8.54 22.87
C GLY A 234 12.02 9.11 22.80
N ALA A 235 12.59 9.26 21.60
CA ALA A 235 13.93 9.82 21.45
C ALA A 235 13.97 11.29 21.90
N ASP A 236 15.13 11.70 22.43
CA ASP A 236 15.37 13.05 22.97
C ASP A 236 16.39 13.84 22.10
N PRO A 237 16.13 14.08 20.80
CA PRO A 237 17.08 14.74 19.92
C PRO A 237 17.43 16.13 20.46
N ASP A 238 18.73 16.46 20.44
CA ASP A 238 19.27 17.71 20.97
C ASP A 238 18.86 18.04 22.43
N GLY A 239 18.48 17.00 23.20
CA GLY A 239 18.00 17.11 24.58
C GLY A 239 16.55 17.57 24.72
N LEU A 240 15.76 17.58 23.63
CA LEU A 240 14.32 17.85 23.66
C LEU A 240 13.56 16.59 24.06
N GLN A 241 13.10 16.57 25.30
CA GLN A 241 12.43 15.40 25.87
C GLN A 241 11.24 14.93 25.03
N ASP A 242 11.19 13.65 24.68
CA ASP A 242 10.14 12.97 23.93
C ASP A 242 9.76 13.70 22.62
N ALA A 243 10.69 14.46 22.02
CA ALA A 243 10.45 15.08 20.72
C ALA A 243 10.33 14.03 19.60
N GLY A 244 10.99 12.89 19.81
CA GLY A 244 10.95 11.73 18.94
C GLY A 244 11.83 11.88 17.71
N ALA A 245 12.09 10.76 17.05
CA ALA A 245 12.83 10.69 15.81
C ALA A 245 12.31 9.56 14.91
N ALA A 246 12.61 9.65 13.62
CA ALA A 246 12.57 8.54 12.68
C ALA A 246 13.95 8.35 12.05
N TYR A 247 14.23 7.16 11.52
CA TYR A 247 15.50 6.81 10.91
C TYR A 247 15.24 6.11 9.60
N VAL A 248 15.81 6.62 8.51
CA VAL A 248 15.85 5.92 7.23
C VAL A 248 17.19 5.19 7.17
N VAL A 249 17.17 3.89 6.87
CA VAL A 249 18.36 3.05 6.71
C VAL A 249 18.39 2.59 5.26
N PHE A 250 19.52 2.81 4.59
CA PHE A 250 19.62 2.51 3.17
C PHE A 250 19.92 1.03 2.88
N GLY A 251 19.28 0.52 1.84
CA GLY A 251 19.56 -0.78 1.23
C GLY A 251 20.96 -0.83 0.61
N ALA A 252 21.45 -2.03 0.31
CA ALA A 252 22.74 -2.21 -0.38
C ALA A 252 22.95 -3.64 -0.88
N ALA A 253 23.69 -3.82 -1.98
CA ALA A 253 24.07 -5.16 -2.46
C ALA A 253 24.78 -6.07 -1.42
N SER A 254 25.54 -5.49 -0.48
CA SER A 254 26.34 -6.26 0.48
C SER A 254 26.92 -5.39 1.59
N GLY A 255 27.61 -6.03 2.55
CA GLY A 255 28.36 -5.33 3.60
C GLY A 255 27.61 -5.19 4.91
N PHE A 256 26.49 -5.91 5.06
CA PHE A 256 25.66 -5.85 6.25
C PHE A 256 26.38 -6.41 7.48
N PRO A 257 26.48 -5.64 8.57
CA PRO A 257 27.00 -6.15 9.83
C PRO A 257 25.96 -7.05 10.50
N SER A 258 26.36 -7.97 11.37
CA SER A 258 25.39 -8.66 12.25
C SER A 258 24.61 -7.70 13.19
N LYS A 259 25.11 -6.48 13.34
CA LYS A 259 24.51 -5.43 14.17
C LYS A 259 24.82 -4.04 13.61
N LEU A 260 23.79 -3.30 13.26
CA LEU A 260 23.82 -1.87 12.96
C LEU A 260 23.31 -1.07 14.18
N HIS A 261 23.90 0.09 14.45
CA HIS A 261 23.41 1.02 15.46
C HIS A 261 22.86 2.27 14.78
N LEU A 262 21.69 2.76 15.20
CA LEU A 262 21.08 3.95 14.59
C LEU A 262 21.93 5.22 14.73
N ASN A 263 22.75 5.31 15.79
CA ASN A 263 23.72 6.39 15.98
C ASN A 263 24.88 6.39 14.97
N ASP A 264 25.06 5.29 14.22
CA ASP A 264 26.13 5.15 13.22
C ASP A 264 25.67 5.62 11.82
N LEU A 265 24.44 6.12 11.69
CA LEU A 265 23.93 6.68 10.44
C LEU A 265 24.63 8.01 10.11
N ASP A 266 25.17 8.12 8.90
CA ASP A 266 26.06 9.23 8.51
C ASP A 266 25.66 9.96 7.23
N GLY A 267 24.52 9.60 6.64
CA GLY A 267 24.02 10.12 5.37
C GLY A 267 24.40 9.26 4.16
N ALA A 268 25.36 8.35 4.29
CA ALA A 268 25.73 7.40 3.24
C ALA A 268 25.12 6.01 3.44
N ASN A 269 24.77 5.65 4.69
CA ASN A 269 24.11 4.38 5.05
C ASN A 269 22.71 4.60 5.63
N GLY A 270 22.16 5.80 5.47
CA GLY A 270 20.91 6.27 6.05
C GLY A 270 21.09 7.56 6.85
N PHE A 271 19.99 8.08 7.36
CA PHE A 271 19.94 9.35 8.09
C PHE A 271 18.82 9.35 9.13
N ARG A 272 18.89 10.29 10.10
CA ARG A 272 17.82 10.50 11.08
C ARG A 272 16.99 11.74 10.76
N ILE A 273 15.70 11.68 11.03
CA ILE A 273 14.73 12.76 10.97
C ILE A 273 14.31 13.08 12.41
N VAL A 274 14.67 14.25 12.92
CA VAL A 274 14.47 14.61 14.32
C VAL A 274 13.28 15.55 14.52
N GLY A 275 12.46 15.24 15.52
CA GLY A 275 11.41 16.13 15.99
C GLY A 275 11.97 17.41 16.60
N ASP A 276 11.21 18.50 16.49
CA ASP A 276 11.61 19.85 16.89
C ASP A 276 10.80 20.42 18.07
N GLU A 277 9.80 19.68 18.55
CA GLU A 277 8.95 20.05 19.69
C GLU A 277 9.01 18.97 20.78
N ALA A 278 9.30 19.37 22.03
CA ALA A 278 9.31 18.45 23.17
C ALA A 278 7.92 17.81 23.41
N GLY A 279 7.89 16.49 23.51
CA GLY A 279 6.67 15.71 23.70
C GLY A 279 5.84 15.50 22.42
N ALA A 280 6.33 15.93 21.25
CA ALA A 280 5.64 15.76 19.98
C ALA A 280 5.49 14.30 19.55
N ARG A 281 6.40 13.42 20.02
CA ARG A 281 6.42 11.99 19.69
C ARG A 281 6.57 11.72 18.19
N THR A 282 7.45 12.48 17.53
CA THR A 282 7.80 12.25 16.10
C THR A 282 8.29 10.82 15.90
N GLY A 283 7.79 10.13 14.88
CA GLY A 283 8.10 8.72 14.65
C GLY A 283 7.25 7.76 15.49
N VAL A 284 6.07 8.20 15.98
CA VAL A 284 5.10 7.28 16.59
C VAL A 284 4.49 6.32 15.57
N SER A 285 4.37 6.77 14.32
CA SER A 285 3.98 6.01 13.13
C SER A 285 4.88 6.46 11.98
N VAL A 286 5.32 5.55 11.14
CA VAL A 286 6.09 5.82 9.93
C VAL A 286 5.56 4.96 8.78
N SER A 287 5.78 5.38 7.54
CA SER A 287 5.48 4.63 6.32
C SER A 287 6.26 5.20 5.13
N ARG A 288 6.44 4.42 4.06
CA ARG A 288 6.60 4.99 2.72
C ARG A 288 5.42 5.91 2.42
N ALA A 289 5.71 7.03 1.77
CA ALA A 289 4.72 7.94 1.21
C ALA A 289 4.47 7.63 -0.28
N GLY A 290 5.39 6.92 -0.94
CA GLY A 290 5.38 6.80 -2.41
C GLY A 290 6.04 8.02 -3.05
N ASP A 291 5.93 8.19 -4.37
CA ASP A 291 6.37 9.42 -5.04
C ASP A 291 5.24 10.44 -5.04
N VAL A 292 5.16 11.26 -4.00
CA VAL A 292 4.03 12.20 -3.84
C VAL A 292 4.21 13.47 -4.67
N ASN A 293 5.39 13.67 -5.27
CA ASN A 293 5.76 14.89 -5.98
C ASN A 293 6.12 14.68 -7.47
N GLY A 294 6.22 13.43 -7.92
CA GLY A 294 6.52 13.01 -9.29
C GLY A 294 7.98 13.20 -9.71
N ASP A 295 8.91 13.20 -8.76
CA ASP A 295 10.35 13.35 -9.05
C ASP A 295 11.09 12.04 -9.27
N GLY A 296 10.40 10.91 -9.15
CA GLY A 296 10.88 9.56 -9.37
C GLY A 296 11.62 8.95 -8.18
N PHE A 297 11.58 9.58 -7.00
CA PHE A 297 12.15 9.01 -5.77
C PHE A 297 11.06 8.67 -4.77
N ALA A 298 11.25 7.60 -3.99
CA ALA A 298 10.33 7.30 -2.92
C ALA A 298 10.42 8.33 -1.79
N ASP A 299 9.27 8.83 -1.35
CA ASP A 299 9.16 9.72 -0.20
C ASP A 299 8.77 8.94 1.06
N VAL A 300 8.91 9.58 2.23
CA VAL A 300 8.49 9.00 3.51
C VAL A 300 7.56 9.91 4.30
N ILE A 301 6.62 9.31 5.04
CA ILE A 301 5.70 10.00 5.95
C ILE A 301 5.93 9.58 7.41
N ILE A 302 5.96 10.58 8.30
CA ILE A 302 6.25 10.42 9.73
C ILE A 302 5.17 11.11 10.56
N GLY A 303 4.51 10.37 11.44
CA GLY A 303 3.51 10.89 12.37
C GLY A 303 4.11 11.44 13.67
N ALA A 304 3.50 12.50 14.20
CA ALA A 304 3.79 13.15 15.48
C ALA A 304 2.48 13.50 16.20
N ASP A 305 1.77 12.48 16.69
CA ASP A 305 0.39 12.56 17.19
C ASP A 305 0.20 13.39 18.47
N ALA A 306 1.29 13.81 19.13
CA ALA A 306 1.22 14.72 20.28
C ALA A 306 1.72 16.14 19.99
N ALA A 307 2.17 16.42 18.77
CA ALA A 307 2.62 17.75 18.37
C ALA A 307 1.50 18.79 18.50
N THR A 308 1.90 20.03 18.76
CA THR A 308 1.00 21.18 18.80
C THR A 308 0.89 21.76 17.40
N ALA A 309 -0.30 21.74 16.80
CA ALA A 309 -0.55 22.41 15.51
C ALA A 309 -1.34 23.69 15.75
N ASN A 310 -0.94 24.82 15.17
CA ASN A 310 -1.65 26.10 15.30
C ASN A 310 -1.98 26.55 16.74
N GLY A 311 -1.15 26.15 17.71
CA GLY A 311 -1.38 26.40 19.13
C GLY A 311 -2.37 25.45 19.82
N MET A 312 -2.95 24.50 19.10
CA MET A 312 -3.84 23.45 19.61
C MET A 312 -3.01 22.25 20.10
N GLN A 313 -3.03 22.00 21.41
CA GLN A 313 -2.22 20.95 22.01
C GLN A 313 -2.71 19.57 21.56
N ARG A 314 -1.76 18.73 21.09
CA ARG A 314 -2.04 17.37 20.62
C ARG A 314 -3.06 17.31 19.48
N ALA A 315 -3.18 18.39 18.70
CA ALA A 315 -3.84 18.29 17.41
C ALA A 315 -3.12 17.28 16.51
N GLY A 316 -1.81 17.14 16.70
CA GLY A 316 -0.97 16.23 15.95
C GLY A 316 -0.45 16.87 14.68
N GLN A 317 0.68 16.37 14.19
CA GLN A 317 1.28 16.74 12.92
C GLN A 317 1.77 15.47 12.22
N SER A 318 1.92 15.55 10.90
CA SER A 318 2.73 14.60 10.13
C SER A 318 3.77 15.35 9.30
N TYR A 319 4.83 14.66 8.92
CA TYR A 319 5.92 15.21 8.12
C TYR A 319 6.11 14.31 6.90
N VAL A 320 6.10 14.90 5.72
CA VAL A 320 6.52 14.25 4.48
C VAL A 320 7.93 14.73 4.18
N VAL A 321 8.84 13.80 3.90
CA VAL A 321 10.23 14.09 3.55
C VAL A 321 10.49 13.51 2.18
N PHE A 322 10.97 14.35 1.26
CA PHE A 322 11.19 13.94 -0.12
C PHE A 322 12.48 13.13 -0.30
N GLY A 323 12.40 12.11 -1.14
CA GLY A 323 13.52 11.35 -1.69
C GLY A 323 14.43 12.21 -2.55
N LYS A 324 15.66 11.74 -2.83
CA LYS A 324 16.59 12.37 -3.78
C LYS A 324 17.88 11.55 -4.01
N ALA A 325 18.41 11.64 -5.22
CA ALA A 325 19.73 11.10 -5.59
C ALA A 325 20.96 11.76 -4.91
N ASN A 326 20.87 13.02 -4.44
CA ASN A 326 22.05 13.81 -4.07
C ASN A 326 22.60 13.55 -2.65
N GLY A 327 22.27 12.40 -2.06
CA GLY A 327 22.67 12.02 -0.71
C GLY A 327 22.00 12.86 0.38
N PHE A 328 21.94 12.29 1.58
CA PHE A 328 21.32 12.93 2.75
C PHE A 328 22.40 13.38 3.73
N ASP A 329 22.14 14.48 4.44
CA ASP A 329 22.90 14.77 5.64
C ASP A 329 22.54 13.71 6.69
N ALA A 330 23.46 13.38 7.60
CA ALA A 330 23.22 12.42 8.67
C ALA A 330 21.98 12.73 9.54
N SER A 331 21.55 14.01 9.57
CA SER A 331 20.40 14.45 10.35
C SER A 331 19.61 15.54 9.61
N LEU A 332 18.31 15.35 9.50
CA LEU A 332 17.32 16.32 9.04
C LEU A 332 16.43 16.74 10.22
N SER A 333 16.12 18.02 10.35
CA SER A 333 15.13 18.48 11.35
C SER A 333 13.77 18.61 10.69
N ALA A 334 12.69 18.20 11.37
CA ALA A 334 11.34 18.45 10.90
C ALA A 334 11.07 19.96 10.65
N SER A 335 11.78 20.86 11.35
CA SER A 335 11.67 22.32 11.20
C SER A 335 12.31 22.91 9.95
N SER A 336 13.12 22.13 9.23
CA SER A 336 13.74 22.56 7.99
C SER A 336 12.96 22.20 6.73
N LEU A 337 11.76 21.62 6.88
CA LEU A 337 10.88 21.31 5.74
C LEU A 337 10.33 22.60 5.13
N ASP A 338 10.57 22.81 3.84
CA ASP A 338 10.34 24.08 3.14
C ASP A 338 9.71 23.93 1.75
N GLY A 339 9.09 22.78 1.47
CA GLY A 339 8.48 22.45 0.19
C GLY A 339 9.47 21.99 -0.88
N THR A 340 10.78 22.17 -0.68
CA THR A 340 11.81 21.64 -1.60
C THR A 340 12.43 20.33 -1.12
N ASN A 341 12.19 19.97 0.14
CA ASN A 341 12.70 18.77 0.81
C ASN A 341 11.59 18.04 1.60
N GLY A 342 10.33 18.38 1.32
CA GLY A 342 9.16 17.91 2.02
C GLY A 342 8.36 19.03 2.70
N PHE A 343 7.30 18.65 3.41
CA PHE A 343 6.34 19.57 4.02
C PHE A 343 5.70 18.98 5.28
N ARG A 344 5.01 19.83 6.04
CA ARG A 344 4.28 19.46 7.26
C ARG A 344 2.77 19.36 6.99
N ILE A 345 2.11 18.44 7.64
CA ILE A 345 0.65 18.31 7.65
C ILE A 345 0.16 18.61 9.07
N LEU A 346 -0.77 19.55 9.22
CA LEU A 346 -1.19 20.12 10.50
C LEU A 346 -2.60 19.62 10.87
N GLY A 347 -2.72 19.04 12.08
CA GLY A 347 -3.99 18.60 12.65
C GLY A 347 -4.93 19.75 13.04
N GLU A 348 -6.23 19.48 13.11
CA GLU A 348 -7.27 20.52 13.17
C GLU A 348 -7.60 21.02 14.59
N GLN A 349 -7.91 20.12 15.53
CA GLN A 349 -8.37 20.50 16.88
C GLN A 349 -7.56 19.85 18.00
N GLU A 350 -7.66 20.43 19.21
CA GLU A 350 -7.00 19.90 20.39
C GLU A 350 -7.36 18.43 20.65
N LYS A 351 -6.33 17.57 20.70
CA LYS A 351 -6.41 16.13 21.02
C LYS A 351 -6.97 15.24 19.90
N ASP A 352 -7.13 15.75 18.69
CA ASP A 352 -7.49 14.92 17.53
C ASP A 352 -6.43 13.87 17.23
N ARG A 353 -5.15 14.20 17.52
CA ARG A 353 -3.99 13.31 17.36
C ARG A 353 -3.81 12.82 15.93
N ALA A 354 -3.94 13.74 14.97
CA ALA A 354 -3.55 13.48 13.58
C ALA A 354 -2.09 13.00 13.52
N GLY A 355 -1.80 12.05 12.65
CA GLY A 355 -0.50 11.37 12.60
C GLY A 355 -0.33 10.27 13.65
N GLY A 356 -1.41 9.87 14.34
CA GLY A 356 -1.44 8.68 15.19
C GLY A 356 -1.23 7.38 14.43
N ALA A 357 -1.67 7.36 13.17
CA ALA A 357 -1.35 6.38 12.16
C ALA A 357 -1.15 7.12 10.83
N VAL A 358 -0.15 6.71 10.04
CA VAL A 358 0.11 7.21 8.69
C VAL A 358 0.40 6.04 7.76
N SER A 359 0.04 6.17 6.50
CA SER A 359 0.37 5.23 5.43
C SER A 359 0.39 5.94 4.08
N ARG A 360 1.02 5.32 3.08
CA ARG A 360 0.68 5.54 1.68
C ARG A 360 -0.78 5.13 1.46
N ALA A 361 -1.49 5.88 0.63
CA ALA A 361 -2.83 5.57 0.15
C ALA A 361 -2.82 4.97 -1.27
N GLY A 362 -1.72 5.16 -2.01
CA GLY A 362 -1.63 4.81 -3.43
C GLY A 362 -2.18 5.93 -4.30
N ASP A 363 -2.29 5.74 -5.60
CA ASP A 363 -2.93 6.71 -6.51
C ASP A 363 -4.45 6.48 -6.50
N VAL A 364 -5.13 7.03 -5.47
CA VAL A 364 -6.56 6.76 -5.27
C VAL A 364 -7.46 7.56 -6.20
N ASN A 365 -6.91 8.57 -6.88
CA ASN A 365 -7.65 9.48 -7.75
C ASN A 365 -7.27 9.37 -9.24
N GLY A 366 -6.22 8.61 -9.56
CA GLY A 366 -5.71 8.39 -10.91
C GLY A 366 -4.92 9.53 -11.52
N ASP A 367 -4.39 10.45 -10.73
CA ASP A 367 -3.64 11.59 -11.25
C ASP A 367 -2.16 11.29 -11.51
N GLY A 368 -1.70 10.10 -11.13
CA GLY A 368 -0.33 9.65 -11.35
C GLY A 368 0.60 9.82 -10.16
N PHE A 369 0.12 10.37 -9.05
CA PHE A 369 0.91 10.63 -7.86
C PHE A 369 0.44 9.76 -6.70
N ASP A 370 1.37 9.30 -5.87
CA ASP A 370 0.99 8.58 -4.67
C ASP A 370 0.31 9.54 -3.66
N ASP A 371 -0.81 9.10 -3.09
CA ASP A 371 -1.55 9.82 -2.08
C ASP A 371 -1.18 9.34 -0.67
N LEU A 372 -1.62 10.10 0.34
CA LEU A 372 -1.32 9.84 1.75
C LEU A 372 -2.58 9.66 2.56
N ILE A 373 -2.59 8.72 3.52
CA ILE A 373 -3.65 8.59 4.52
C ILE A 373 -3.15 8.84 5.94
N ILE A 374 -3.87 9.69 6.68
CA ILE A 374 -3.54 10.14 8.03
C ILE A 374 -4.71 9.85 8.97
N GLY A 375 -4.45 9.10 10.04
CA GLY A 375 -5.41 8.80 11.09
C GLY A 375 -5.38 9.82 12.25
N ALA A 376 -6.56 10.27 12.66
CA ALA A 376 -6.81 11.13 13.82
C ALA A 376 -7.85 10.46 14.74
N TRP A 377 -7.46 9.38 15.39
CA TRP A 377 -8.35 8.53 16.20
C TRP A 377 -9.00 9.25 17.39
N GLY A 378 -8.45 10.40 17.81
CA GLY A 378 -8.98 11.22 18.90
C GLY A 378 -9.98 12.28 18.45
N ALA A 379 -10.22 12.43 17.15
CA ALA A 379 -11.09 13.46 16.61
C ALA A 379 -12.56 13.27 17.01
N ASP A 380 -13.27 14.39 17.09
CA ASP A 380 -14.68 14.46 17.50
C ASP A 380 -15.61 14.96 16.36
N PRO A 381 -15.56 14.39 15.12
CA PRO A 381 -16.40 14.87 14.04
C PRO A 381 -17.88 14.77 14.39
N ASN A 382 -18.67 15.74 13.90
CA ASN A 382 -20.10 15.83 14.18
C ASN A 382 -20.47 15.86 15.69
N ASP A 383 -19.58 16.42 16.53
CA ASP A 383 -19.69 16.45 18.00
C ASP A 383 -19.76 15.04 18.65
N LEU A 384 -19.22 14.02 17.99
CA LEU A 384 -19.18 12.64 18.49
C LEU A 384 -17.84 12.34 19.16
N VAL A 385 -17.84 12.34 20.48
CA VAL A 385 -16.60 12.21 21.28
C VAL A 385 -15.81 10.93 20.95
N ASN A 386 -14.56 11.10 20.51
CA ASN A 386 -13.62 10.10 20.01
C ASN A 386 -14.24 9.14 18.99
N SER A 387 -15.11 9.62 18.09
CA SER A 387 -15.49 8.81 16.93
C SER A 387 -14.34 8.62 15.96
N GLY A 388 -13.36 9.54 15.97
CA GLY A 388 -12.16 9.51 15.14
C GLY A 388 -12.43 9.99 13.71
N ALA A 389 -11.35 10.33 13.01
CA ALA A 389 -11.37 10.71 11.59
C ALA A 389 -10.13 10.16 10.88
N SER A 390 -10.24 10.00 9.57
CA SER A 390 -9.10 9.79 8.68
C SER A 390 -9.09 10.90 7.61
N TYR A 391 -7.92 11.21 7.08
CA TYR A 391 -7.76 12.22 6.03
C TYR A 391 -6.92 11.61 4.92
N VAL A 392 -7.36 11.77 3.69
CA VAL A 392 -6.59 11.47 2.49
C VAL A 392 -6.07 12.78 1.94
N VAL A 393 -4.78 12.86 1.66
CA VAL A 393 -4.11 14.04 1.10
C VAL A 393 -3.56 13.63 -0.25
N PHE A 394 -3.94 14.35 -1.30
CA PHE A 394 -3.48 14.01 -2.64
C PHE A 394 -2.05 14.46 -2.91
N GLY A 395 -1.31 13.64 -3.63
CA GLY A 395 -0.04 13.99 -4.25
C GLY A 395 -0.21 15.01 -5.39
N GLY A 396 0.88 15.36 -6.05
CA GLY A 396 0.80 16.15 -7.28
C GLY A 396 2.05 16.94 -7.62
N GLU A 397 2.14 17.41 -8.86
CA GLU A 397 3.26 18.22 -9.41
C GLU A 397 3.57 19.50 -8.61
N SER A 398 2.63 19.97 -7.79
CA SER A 398 2.75 21.19 -6.99
C SER A 398 2.46 20.90 -5.52
N PRO A 399 3.35 20.16 -4.83
CA PRO A 399 3.15 19.82 -3.43
C PRO A 399 3.13 21.09 -2.56
N PRO A 400 2.60 21.00 -1.32
CA PRO A 400 2.55 22.14 -0.41
C PRO A 400 3.92 22.79 -0.20
N SER A 401 3.97 24.12 -0.23
CA SER A 401 5.23 24.87 -0.15
C SER A 401 5.96 24.80 1.20
N SER A 402 5.30 24.31 2.26
CA SER A 402 5.95 24.02 3.56
C SER A 402 4.97 23.37 4.53
N GLU A 403 3.68 23.74 4.45
CA GLU A 403 2.63 23.31 5.37
C GLU A 403 1.32 23.09 4.62
N LEU A 404 0.59 22.04 5.02
CA LEU A 404 -0.78 21.75 4.63
C LEU A 404 -1.64 21.67 5.90
N GLU A 405 -2.78 22.36 5.90
CA GLU A 405 -3.78 22.28 6.95
C GLU A 405 -4.81 21.20 6.58
N LEU A 406 -5.07 20.23 7.46
CA LEU A 406 -6.11 19.23 7.17
C LEU A 406 -7.51 19.85 6.98
N SER A 407 -7.76 20.99 7.62
CA SER A 407 -8.99 21.77 7.44
C SER A 407 -9.13 22.46 6.07
N ALA A 408 -8.06 22.45 5.25
CA ALA A 408 -8.04 23.01 3.92
C ALA A 408 -8.32 21.97 2.81
N LEU A 409 -8.59 20.71 3.18
CA LEU A 409 -8.99 19.68 2.23
C LEU A 409 -10.36 20.01 1.63
N ASP A 410 -10.44 20.00 0.30
CA ASP A 410 -11.61 20.49 -0.44
C ASP A 410 -12.13 19.53 -1.52
N GLY A 411 -11.62 18.30 -1.55
CA GLY A 411 -11.92 17.27 -2.55
C GLY A 411 -11.02 17.33 -3.78
N SER A 412 -10.31 18.44 -4.03
CA SER A 412 -9.33 18.56 -5.12
C SER A 412 -7.88 18.34 -4.67
N ASN A 413 -7.61 18.40 -3.37
CA ASN A 413 -6.31 18.19 -2.74
C ASN A 413 -6.35 17.11 -1.64
N GLY A 414 -7.43 16.34 -1.62
CA GLY A 414 -7.73 15.34 -0.59
C GLY A 414 -9.09 15.58 0.07
N PHE A 415 -9.44 14.69 1.01
CA PHE A 415 -10.74 14.65 1.67
C PHE A 415 -10.67 14.06 3.07
N GLN A 416 -11.71 14.32 3.87
CA GLN A 416 -11.87 13.79 5.23
C GLN A 416 -12.89 12.65 5.28
N ILE A 417 -12.65 11.66 6.13
CA ILE A 417 -13.52 10.52 6.42
C ILE A 417 -13.90 10.54 7.90
N ASP A 418 -15.20 10.69 8.19
CA ASP A 418 -15.71 10.82 9.56
C ASP A 418 -16.07 9.47 10.20
N GLY A 419 -15.65 9.29 11.46
CA GLY A 419 -16.12 8.22 12.32
C GLY A 419 -17.59 8.37 12.71
N GLN A 420 -18.32 7.26 12.77
CA GLN A 420 -19.79 7.26 12.84
C GLN A 420 -20.38 7.30 14.25
N MET A 421 -19.70 6.72 15.25
CA MET A 421 -20.21 6.65 16.62
C MET A 421 -19.14 7.04 17.64
N ALA A 422 -19.60 7.63 18.74
CA ALA A 422 -18.71 8.06 19.82
C ALA A 422 -17.93 6.87 20.41
N GLY A 423 -16.60 6.97 20.39
CA GLY A 423 -15.67 5.99 20.93
C GLY A 423 -15.27 4.87 19.96
N ASP A 424 -15.68 4.94 18.70
CA ASP A 424 -15.30 3.98 17.64
C ASP A 424 -13.81 4.09 17.27
N ALA A 425 -13.26 5.30 17.32
CA ALA A 425 -11.88 5.64 16.99
C ALA A 425 -11.47 5.27 15.53
N THR A 426 -12.27 5.68 14.54
CA THR A 426 -11.88 5.64 13.13
C THR A 426 -10.51 6.32 12.92
N GLY A 427 -9.68 5.75 12.05
CA GLY A 427 -8.31 6.24 11.84
C GLY A 427 -7.32 5.75 12.91
N PHE A 428 -7.69 4.74 13.72
CA PHE A 428 -6.76 4.08 14.62
C PHE A 428 -5.67 3.30 13.88
N ALA A 429 -6.04 2.66 12.78
CA ALA A 429 -5.14 2.03 11.81
C ALA A 429 -5.61 2.42 10.41
N VAL A 430 -4.66 2.75 9.53
CA VAL A 430 -4.91 3.15 8.14
C VAL A 430 -3.88 2.48 7.24
N SER A 431 -4.26 2.16 6.00
CA SER A 431 -3.41 1.67 4.92
C SER A 431 -4.10 1.89 3.57
N ASP A 432 -3.32 1.85 2.50
CA ASP A 432 -3.77 1.35 1.20
C ASP A 432 -4.19 -0.12 1.31
N ALA A 433 -5.13 -0.50 0.44
CA ALA A 433 -5.52 -1.88 0.17
C ALA A 433 -4.99 -2.38 -1.19
N GLY A 434 -4.36 -1.51 -1.99
CA GLY A 434 -4.13 -1.75 -3.41
C GLY A 434 -5.44 -1.63 -4.21
N ASP A 435 -5.41 -1.92 -5.50
CA ASP A 435 -6.60 -2.01 -6.34
C ASP A 435 -7.30 -3.36 -6.15
N ILE A 436 -8.17 -3.44 -5.15
CA ILE A 436 -8.82 -4.70 -4.75
C ILE A 436 -10.03 -5.02 -5.61
N ASP A 437 -10.53 -4.06 -6.40
CA ASP A 437 -11.66 -4.25 -7.31
C ASP A 437 -11.25 -4.33 -8.80
N GLY A 438 -9.98 -4.09 -9.10
CA GLY A 438 -9.36 -4.18 -10.41
C GLY A 438 -9.71 -3.02 -11.33
N ASP A 439 -10.31 -1.95 -10.81
CA ASP A 439 -10.77 -0.83 -11.63
C ASP A 439 -9.64 0.16 -12.00
N GLY A 440 -8.43 -0.14 -11.55
CA GLY A 440 -7.17 0.53 -11.81
C GLY A 440 -6.74 1.47 -10.70
N PHE A 441 -7.63 1.87 -9.78
CA PHE A 441 -7.33 2.87 -8.76
C PHE A 441 -7.01 2.19 -7.43
N ASP A 442 -6.07 2.76 -6.68
CA ASP A 442 -5.76 2.20 -5.36
C ASP A 442 -6.92 2.45 -4.38
N ASP A 443 -7.21 1.45 -3.57
CA ASP A 443 -8.27 1.47 -2.56
C ASP A 443 -7.71 1.71 -1.16
N LEU A 444 -8.59 2.12 -0.25
CA LEU A 444 -8.24 2.47 1.12
C LEU A 444 -8.83 1.49 2.12
N ILE A 445 -8.06 1.13 3.14
CA ILE A 445 -8.52 0.33 4.27
C ILE A 445 -8.17 0.98 5.60
N PHE A 446 -9.15 1.04 6.52
CA PHE A 446 -8.90 1.58 7.86
C PHE A 446 -9.74 0.90 8.93
N GLY A 447 -9.11 0.76 10.08
CA GLY A 447 -9.62 0.07 11.24
C GLY A 447 -10.48 0.95 12.14
N VAL A 448 -11.54 0.34 12.68
CA VAL A 448 -12.47 0.90 13.66
C VAL A 448 -12.60 -0.07 14.85
N PRO A 449 -11.49 -0.35 15.56
CA PRO A 449 -11.37 -1.50 16.48
C PRO A 449 -12.32 -1.45 17.68
N PHE A 450 -12.92 -0.30 17.98
CA PHE A 450 -13.83 -0.14 19.10
C PHE A 450 -15.29 0.00 18.68
N ALA A 451 -15.60 -0.20 17.39
CA ALA A 451 -16.96 -0.21 16.87
C ALA A 451 -17.86 -1.19 17.64
N GLN A 452 -19.09 -0.77 17.90
CA GLN A 452 -20.07 -1.54 18.69
C GLN A 452 -21.23 -2.05 17.83
N GLN A 453 -21.38 -3.37 17.76
CA GLN A 453 -22.47 -4.04 17.05
C GLN A 453 -23.42 -4.75 18.02
N GLU A 454 -24.48 -4.06 18.48
CA GLU A 454 -25.47 -4.64 19.40
C GLU A 454 -26.02 -6.01 18.92
N PRO A 455 -26.01 -7.07 19.76
CA PRO A 455 -25.79 -7.07 21.21
C PRO A 455 -24.31 -7.20 21.65
N HIS A 456 -23.38 -7.29 20.71
CA HIS A 456 -21.96 -7.47 20.96
C HIS A 456 -21.28 -6.11 21.22
N PHE A 457 -20.39 -6.06 22.21
CA PHE A 457 -19.67 -4.83 22.55
C PHE A 457 -18.26 -4.89 21.96
N ARG A 458 -17.81 -3.80 21.31
CA ARG A 458 -16.46 -3.66 20.74
C ARG A 458 -16.03 -4.90 19.94
N THR A 459 -16.88 -5.33 19.03
CA THR A 459 -16.51 -6.33 18.03
C THR A 459 -15.38 -5.81 17.14
N GLY A 460 -15.32 -4.48 16.98
CA GLY A 460 -14.47 -3.84 16.00
C GLY A 460 -15.09 -3.95 14.61
N ALA A 461 -14.50 -3.25 13.66
CA ALA A 461 -14.86 -3.27 12.25
C ALA A 461 -13.74 -2.68 11.41
N THR A 462 -13.86 -2.89 10.11
CA THR A 462 -13.01 -2.30 9.09
C THR A 462 -13.90 -1.70 8.01
N SER A 463 -13.44 -0.62 7.39
CA SER A 463 -14.07 -0.06 6.20
C SER A 463 -13.06 -0.03 5.06
N VAL A 464 -13.57 -0.32 3.87
CA VAL A 464 -12.88 -0.20 2.60
C VAL A 464 -13.55 0.93 1.81
N ILE A 465 -12.77 1.79 1.18
CA ILE A 465 -13.25 2.84 0.26
C ILE A 465 -12.54 2.61 -1.06
N PHE A 466 -13.31 2.56 -2.15
CA PHE A 466 -12.71 2.40 -3.47
C PHE A 466 -12.11 3.71 -4.01
N GLY A 467 -11.00 3.58 -4.74
CA GLY A 467 -10.42 4.62 -5.55
C GLY A 467 -11.39 5.12 -6.62
N ALA A 468 -11.24 6.36 -7.09
CA ALA A 468 -12.12 6.92 -8.11
C ALA A 468 -11.53 8.11 -8.87
N GLU A 469 -11.69 8.08 -10.20
CA GLU A 469 -11.31 9.16 -11.12
C GLU A 469 -12.12 10.46 -10.94
N ASP A 470 -13.41 10.33 -10.64
CA ASP A 470 -14.36 11.46 -10.61
C ASP A 470 -14.14 12.40 -9.40
N GLY A 471 -13.06 12.19 -8.65
CA GLY A 471 -12.68 12.91 -7.45
C GLY A 471 -13.59 12.57 -6.26
N PHE A 472 -13.18 13.05 -5.09
CA PHE A 472 -13.85 12.74 -3.84
C PHE A 472 -14.55 13.99 -3.30
N ASP A 473 -15.74 13.81 -2.72
CA ASP A 473 -16.35 14.87 -1.93
C ASP A 473 -15.40 15.22 -0.76
N PRO A 474 -15.22 16.52 -0.41
CA PRO A 474 -14.32 16.92 0.67
C PRO A 474 -14.57 16.24 2.02
N MET A 475 -15.79 15.76 2.25
CA MET A 475 -16.15 14.97 3.42
C MET A 475 -16.94 13.74 3.01
N MET A 476 -16.38 12.57 3.30
CA MET A 476 -17.03 11.27 3.16
C MET A 476 -17.57 10.78 4.50
N GLN A 477 -18.79 10.24 4.48
CA GLN A 477 -19.41 9.61 5.65
C GLN A 477 -19.41 8.11 5.44
N LEU A 478 -18.85 7.32 6.36
CA LEU A 478 -18.81 5.85 6.22
C LEU A 478 -20.20 5.19 6.07
N SER A 479 -21.28 5.93 6.37
CA SER A 479 -22.65 5.42 6.23
C SER A 479 -23.16 5.49 4.79
N SER A 480 -22.44 6.14 3.88
CA SER A 480 -22.77 6.18 2.46
C SER A 480 -22.23 4.98 1.70
N LEU A 481 -21.32 4.17 2.29
CA LEU A 481 -20.76 2.98 1.66
C LEU A 481 -21.87 1.97 1.38
N ASP A 482 -22.23 1.84 0.10
CA ASP A 482 -23.32 1.01 -0.41
C ASP A 482 -22.83 -0.14 -1.31
N GLY A 483 -21.52 -0.38 -1.33
CA GLY A 483 -20.86 -1.37 -2.19
C GLY A 483 -20.42 -0.85 -3.55
N THR A 484 -20.74 0.39 -3.91
CA THR A 484 -20.25 1.02 -5.16
C THR A 484 -19.06 1.96 -4.95
N GLN A 485 -18.86 2.44 -3.72
CA GLN A 485 -17.74 3.31 -3.33
C GLN A 485 -16.92 2.68 -2.20
N GLY A 486 -17.04 1.37 -2.03
CA GLY A 486 -16.51 0.60 -0.91
C GLY A 486 -17.58 0.04 0.01
N PHE A 487 -17.14 -0.60 1.10
CA PHE A 487 -17.99 -1.38 1.99
C PHE A 487 -17.44 -1.44 3.42
N ARG A 488 -18.21 -2.06 4.32
CA ARG A 488 -17.86 -2.22 5.73
C ARG A 488 -17.89 -3.70 6.12
N LEU A 489 -16.88 -4.11 6.89
CA LEU A 489 -16.69 -5.44 7.45
C LEU A 489 -16.80 -5.37 8.97
N ASP A 490 -17.82 -6.01 9.54
CA ASP A 490 -18.01 -6.02 10.99
C ASP A 490 -17.25 -7.19 11.64
N GLY A 491 -16.64 -6.93 12.80
CA GLY A 491 -16.04 -7.98 13.62
C GLY A 491 -17.08 -8.96 14.17
N ILE A 492 -16.63 -10.20 14.44
CA ILE A 492 -17.50 -11.33 14.76
C ILE A 492 -17.93 -11.32 16.23
N ASP A 493 -16.96 -11.36 17.15
CA ASP A 493 -17.19 -11.61 18.57
C ASP A 493 -16.84 -10.40 19.46
N SER A 494 -17.46 -10.36 20.65
CA SER A 494 -17.33 -9.20 21.55
C SER A 494 -15.93 -9.06 22.14
N ALA A 495 -15.37 -7.86 22.05
CA ALA A 495 -14.06 -7.47 22.57
C ALA A 495 -12.85 -8.02 21.81
N ASP A 496 -13.06 -8.52 20.60
CA ASP A 496 -12.02 -9.09 19.74
C ASP A 496 -11.23 -8.02 18.98
N TYR A 497 -11.84 -6.83 18.85
CA TYR A 497 -11.24 -5.62 18.26
C TYR A 497 -10.82 -5.81 16.80
N SER A 498 -11.70 -6.38 15.97
CA SER A 498 -11.48 -6.45 14.52
C SER A 498 -11.15 -5.07 13.93
N GLY A 499 -10.15 -5.01 13.05
CA GLY A 499 -9.60 -3.75 12.54
C GLY A 499 -8.57 -3.12 13.49
N PHE A 500 -7.97 -3.88 14.40
CA PHE A 500 -6.89 -3.36 15.26
C PHE A 500 -5.64 -3.00 14.45
N SER A 501 -5.33 -3.82 13.45
CA SER A 501 -4.34 -3.57 12.40
C SER A 501 -4.96 -4.00 11.07
N VAL A 502 -4.71 -3.22 10.02
CA VAL A 502 -5.16 -3.48 8.65
C VAL A 502 -4.05 -3.15 7.66
N ARG A 503 -3.94 -3.89 6.55
CA ARG A 503 -2.94 -3.68 5.48
C ARG A 503 -3.39 -4.30 4.16
N GLY A 504 -3.18 -3.62 3.03
CA GLY A 504 -3.02 -4.27 1.73
C GLY A 504 -1.76 -5.13 1.73
N VAL A 505 -1.78 -6.23 0.99
CA VAL A 505 -0.72 -7.25 1.04
C VAL A 505 -0.25 -7.77 -0.30
N GLY A 506 -0.61 -7.15 -1.42
CA GLY A 506 -0.27 -7.71 -2.73
C GLY A 506 -1.27 -8.79 -3.16
N ASP A 507 -0.95 -9.50 -4.23
CA ASP A 507 -1.75 -10.62 -4.74
C ASP A 507 -1.21 -11.95 -4.18
N VAL A 508 -1.81 -12.40 -3.07
CA VAL A 508 -1.35 -13.59 -2.34
C VAL A 508 -1.80 -14.88 -3.03
N ASN A 509 -2.82 -14.81 -3.88
CA ASN A 509 -3.45 -15.99 -4.50
C ASN A 509 -3.21 -16.09 -6.03
N GLY A 510 -2.73 -15.03 -6.67
CA GLY A 510 -2.46 -14.96 -8.09
C GLY A 510 -3.68 -14.72 -8.98
N ASP A 511 -4.74 -14.11 -8.46
CA ASP A 511 -5.98 -13.86 -9.23
C ASP A 511 -6.00 -12.51 -9.95
N GLY A 512 -4.93 -11.72 -9.80
CA GLY A 512 -4.70 -10.43 -10.44
C GLY A 512 -5.40 -9.25 -9.74
N PHE A 513 -6.01 -9.50 -8.58
CA PHE A 513 -6.55 -8.48 -7.70
C PHE A 513 -5.71 -8.39 -6.42
N GLU A 514 -5.61 -7.19 -5.85
CA GLU A 514 -4.89 -6.98 -4.61
C GLU A 514 -5.67 -7.53 -3.39
N ASP A 515 -4.95 -8.12 -2.44
CA ASP A 515 -5.51 -8.72 -1.23
C ASP A 515 -5.24 -7.87 0.01
N TYR A 516 -5.95 -8.16 1.12
CA TYR A 516 -5.79 -7.39 2.34
C TYR A 516 -6.03 -8.17 3.63
N LEU A 517 -5.35 -7.73 4.70
CA LEU A 517 -5.40 -8.29 6.04
C LEU A 517 -6.20 -7.42 7.00
N ILE A 518 -6.97 -8.09 7.85
CA ILE A 518 -7.68 -7.50 8.99
C ILE A 518 -7.38 -8.33 10.24
N SER A 519 -6.98 -7.67 11.33
CA SER A 519 -6.74 -8.37 12.60
C SER A 519 -7.81 -8.14 13.66
N ALA A 520 -8.07 -9.20 14.42
CA ALA A 520 -8.84 -9.22 15.66
C ALA A 520 -7.93 -9.78 16.76
N ASP A 521 -7.00 -8.95 17.23
CA ASP A 521 -5.85 -9.40 18.00
C ASP A 521 -6.19 -9.94 19.42
N ARG A 522 -7.44 -9.74 19.85
CA ARG A 522 -7.98 -10.26 21.11
C ARG A 522 -9.00 -11.37 20.95
N ALA A 523 -9.20 -11.87 19.73
CA ALA A 523 -10.04 -13.03 19.53
C ALA A 523 -9.54 -14.25 20.32
N ASP A 524 -10.49 -15.12 20.65
CA ASP A 524 -10.28 -16.33 21.44
C ASP A 524 -10.45 -17.61 20.59
N PRO A 525 -9.69 -17.77 19.47
CA PRO A 525 -9.90 -18.86 18.53
C PRO A 525 -9.76 -20.21 19.23
N ASN A 526 -10.68 -21.12 18.95
CA ASN A 526 -10.71 -22.46 19.55
C ASN A 526 -10.73 -22.44 21.10
N GLY A 527 -11.22 -21.35 21.70
CA GLY A 527 -11.27 -21.14 23.15
C GLY A 527 -9.92 -20.78 23.78
N GLN A 528 -8.91 -20.41 22.99
CA GLN A 528 -7.62 -19.95 23.49
C GLN A 528 -7.66 -18.44 23.78
N THR A 529 -7.71 -18.09 25.06
CA THR A 529 -7.85 -16.68 25.47
C THR A 529 -6.76 -15.78 24.89
N TYR A 530 -7.16 -14.73 24.16
CA TYR A 530 -6.33 -13.71 23.53
C TYR A 530 -5.22 -14.30 22.66
N ALA A 531 -5.51 -15.41 21.99
CA ALA A 531 -4.58 -15.96 21.01
C ALA A 531 -4.54 -15.08 19.74
N GLY A 532 -5.64 -14.40 19.41
CA GLY A 532 -5.78 -13.49 18.28
C GLY A 532 -6.16 -14.20 16.99
N GLU A 533 -6.88 -13.51 16.11
CA GLU A 533 -7.28 -13.97 14.78
C GLU A 533 -6.84 -12.93 13.73
N VAL A 534 -6.53 -13.41 12.54
CA VAL A 534 -6.27 -12.60 11.35
C VAL A 534 -7.14 -13.13 10.23
N TYR A 535 -7.73 -12.23 9.44
CA TYR A 535 -8.48 -12.56 8.24
C TYR A 535 -7.67 -12.02 7.05
N LEU A 536 -7.37 -12.91 6.09
CA LEU A 536 -6.88 -12.55 4.77
C LEU A 536 -8.08 -12.60 3.83
N LEU A 537 -8.36 -11.49 3.17
CA LEU A 537 -9.48 -11.36 2.25
C LEU A 537 -8.93 -11.18 0.85
N TYR A 538 -9.53 -11.89 -0.09
CA TYR A 538 -9.09 -11.84 -1.49
C TYR A 538 -9.82 -10.74 -2.25
N GLY A 539 -9.06 -10.00 -3.07
CA GLY A 539 -9.58 -9.03 -4.02
C GLY A 539 -10.52 -9.68 -5.05
N LYS A 540 -11.33 -8.86 -5.73
CA LYS A 540 -12.19 -9.28 -6.85
C LYS A 540 -12.94 -8.10 -7.43
N SER A 541 -13.38 -8.22 -8.68
CA SER A 541 -14.39 -7.30 -9.22
C SER A 541 -15.66 -7.30 -8.37
N TYR A 542 -16.03 -6.11 -7.88
CA TYR A 542 -17.31 -5.84 -7.22
C TYR A 542 -18.34 -5.26 -8.20
N ASP A 543 -17.96 -5.09 -9.47
CA ASP A 543 -18.88 -4.76 -10.54
C ASP A 543 -19.71 -6.01 -10.92
N ASN A 544 -20.99 -5.82 -11.22
CA ASN A 544 -21.81 -6.88 -11.81
C ASN A 544 -22.13 -6.55 -13.28
N SER A 545 -21.35 -5.67 -13.90
CA SER A 545 -21.53 -5.25 -15.29
C SER A 545 -20.99 -6.30 -16.26
N GLY A 546 -20.06 -7.13 -15.81
CA GLY A 546 -19.36 -8.09 -16.69
C GLY A 546 -18.36 -7.38 -17.63
N SER A 547 -17.97 -6.17 -17.26
CA SER A 547 -16.87 -5.37 -17.83
C SER A 547 -15.51 -5.93 -17.42
N THR A 548 -15.44 -6.60 -16.27
CA THR A 548 -14.25 -7.36 -15.87
C THR A 548 -14.23 -8.75 -16.50
N GLN A 549 -13.13 -9.09 -17.15
CA GLN A 549 -12.79 -10.41 -17.65
C GLN A 549 -11.48 -10.85 -17.02
N VAL A 550 -11.46 -12.08 -16.52
CA VAL A 550 -10.32 -12.71 -15.88
C VAL A 550 -10.03 -14.02 -16.61
N GLY A 551 -8.79 -14.22 -17.02
CA GLY A 551 -8.31 -15.47 -17.60
C GLY A 551 -8.16 -16.58 -16.56
N ASP A 552 -7.74 -17.75 -17.00
CA ASP A 552 -7.30 -18.85 -16.15
C ASP A 552 -5.77 -18.96 -16.10
N ASP A 553 -5.23 -20.03 -15.51
CA ASP A 553 -3.77 -20.20 -15.37
C ASP A 553 -3.04 -20.46 -16.71
N GLY A 554 -3.75 -20.53 -17.84
CA GLY A 554 -3.20 -20.81 -19.16
C GLY A 554 -3.24 -19.61 -20.12
N ASP A 555 -2.55 -19.73 -21.25
CA ASP A 555 -2.51 -18.67 -22.28
C ASP A 555 -3.91 -18.34 -22.83
N ASP A 556 -4.40 -17.16 -22.49
CA ASP A 556 -5.71 -16.65 -22.82
C ASP A 556 -5.69 -15.57 -23.90
N THR A 557 -6.87 -15.30 -24.45
CA THR A 557 -7.08 -14.14 -25.32
C THR A 557 -8.35 -13.43 -24.90
N LEU A 558 -8.18 -12.26 -24.29
CA LEU A 558 -9.25 -11.44 -23.73
C LEU A 558 -9.53 -10.24 -24.64
N TRP A 559 -10.81 -9.87 -24.77
CA TRP A 559 -11.26 -8.80 -25.64
C TRP A 559 -12.13 -7.85 -24.84
N SER A 560 -11.84 -6.55 -24.86
CA SER A 560 -12.75 -5.57 -24.27
C SER A 560 -14.10 -5.58 -25.01
N SER A 561 -15.13 -5.10 -24.32
CA SER A 561 -16.47 -5.00 -24.87
C SER A 561 -16.52 -3.93 -25.96
N LEU A 562 -17.33 -4.14 -27.00
CA LEU A 562 -17.42 -3.15 -28.09
C LEU A 562 -18.20 -1.91 -27.64
N GLY A 563 -17.57 -0.73 -27.65
CA GLY A 563 -18.28 0.54 -27.57
C GLY A 563 -17.67 1.61 -26.67
N GLU A 564 -16.34 1.59 -26.46
CA GLU A 564 -15.60 2.56 -25.62
C GLU A 564 -16.13 2.61 -24.17
N ALA A 565 -16.64 1.50 -23.63
CA ALA A 565 -16.92 1.37 -22.20
C ALA A 565 -15.60 1.10 -21.45
N LYS A 566 -15.54 1.41 -20.15
CA LYS A 566 -14.42 0.97 -19.29
C LYS A 566 -14.55 -0.54 -19.10
N ASP A 567 -13.55 -1.28 -19.56
CA ASP A 567 -13.40 -2.71 -19.32
C ASP A 567 -12.14 -3.00 -18.49
N VAL A 568 -12.16 -4.09 -17.74
CA VAL A 568 -11.01 -4.60 -16.98
C VAL A 568 -10.65 -5.96 -17.55
N LEU A 569 -9.45 -6.12 -18.07
CA LEU A 569 -8.94 -7.38 -18.59
C LEU A 569 -7.77 -7.83 -17.70
N VAL A 570 -7.91 -8.98 -17.07
CA VAL A 570 -6.88 -9.60 -16.21
C VAL A 570 -6.47 -10.93 -16.86
N GLY A 571 -5.23 -11.03 -17.34
CA GLY A 571 -4.69 -12.21 -18.02
C GLY A 571 -4.60 -13.39 -17.06
N GLY A 572 -3.88 -13.21 -15.96
CA GLY A 572 -3.69 -14.25 -14.95
C GLY A 572 -2.24 -14.72 -14.96
N ARG A 573 -1.99 -15.97 -15.32
CA ARG A 573 -0.65 -16.59 -15.22
C ARG A 573 -0.09 -17.08 -16.54
N GLY A 574 -0.93 -17.08 -17.57
CA GLY A 574 -0.58 -17.52 -18.91
C GLY A 574 0.27 -16.47 -19.63
N SER A 575 0.78 -16.80 -20.81
CA SER A 575 1.24 -15.75 -21.73
C SER A 575 0.04 -15.26 -22.54
N ASP A 576 -0.57 -14.18 -22.09
CA ASP A 576 -1.90 -13.76 -22.47
C ASP A 576 -1.90 -12.67 -23.54
N LEU A 577 -3.00 -12.61 -24.31
CA LEU A 577 -3.25 -11.55 -25.28
C LEU A 577 -4.48 -10.75 -24.87
N LEU A 578 -4.26 -9.53 -24.38
CA LEU A 578 -5.30 -8.60 -23.95
C LEU A 578 -5.53 -7.56 -25.04
N ILE A 579 -6.74 -7.54 -25.61
CA ILE A 579 -7.08 -6.68 -26.76
C ILE A 579 -8.11 -5.63 -26.34
N SER A 580 -7.70 -4.36 -26.36
CA SER A 580 -8.56 -3.20 -26.10
C SER A 580 -9.30 -2.75 -27.37
N ASP A 581 -10.51 -2.23 -27.21
CA ASP A 581 -11.30 -1.57 -28.27
C ASP A 581 -10.97 -0.07 -28.38
N GLY A 582 -10.15 0.45 -27.48
CA GLY A 582 -9.72 1.84 -27.42
C GLY A 582 -10.44 2.69 -26.37
N GLY A 583 -11.29 2.10 -25.52
CA GLY A 583 -11.91 2.72 -24.36
C GLY A 583 -10.95 2.98 -23.18
N ASN A 584 -11.49 3.50 -22.09
CA ASN A 584 -10.77 3.76 -20.83
C ASN A 584 -10.59 2.43 -20.07
N ASP A 585 -9.76 1.56 -20.60
CA ASP A 585 -9.61 0.18 -20.13
C ASP A 585 -8.49 0.04 -19.09
N VAL A 586 -8.58 -1.02 -18.29
CA VAL A 586 -7.50 -1.53 -17.44
C VAL A 586 -7.07 -2.88 -18.02
N LEU A 587 -5.79 -3.01 -18.38
CA LEU A 587 -5.21 -4.25 -18.89
C LEU A 587 -4.11 -4.70 -17.93
N ARG A 588 -4.26 -5.87 -17.33
CA ARG A 588 -3.32 -6.50 -16.39
C ARG A 588 -2.87 -7.84 -16.95
N GLY A 589 -1.60 -8.01 -17.28
CA GLY A 589 -1.06 -9.27 -17.78
C GLY A 589 -1.03 -10.33 -16.69
N GLY A 590 -0.26 -10.05 -15.64
CA GLY A 590 -0.09 -10.94 -14.49
C GLY A 590 1.26 -11.65 -14.56
N GLU A 591 1.32 -12.96 -14.25
CA GLU A 591 2.53 -13.75 -14.55
C GLU A 591 2.50 -14.13 -16.02
N GLY A 592 3.63 -14.07 -16.73
CA GLY A 592 3.69 -14.56 -18.09
C GLY A 592 4.54 -13.73 -19.04
N HIS A 593 4.26 -13.84 -20.33
CA HIS A 593 4.86 -13.01 -21.36
C HIS A 593 3.71 -12.46 -22.19
N ASP A 594 3.15 -11.37 -21.71
CA ASP A 594 1.85 -10.91 -22.12
C ASP A 594 1.93 -9.90 -23.26
N VAL A 595 0.82 -9.76 -23.97
CA VAL A 595 0.68 -8.79 -25.05
C VAL A 595 -0.56 -7.95 -24.79
N MET A 596 -0.35 -6.67 -24.49
CA MET A 596 -1.40 -5.67 -24.37
C MET A 596 -1.52 -4.92 -25.68
N ALA A 597 -2.55 -5.25 -26.46
CA ALA A 597 -2.80 -4.70 -27.77
C ALA A 597 -3.78 -3.52 -27.70
N ILE A 598 -3.31 -2.33 -28.07
CA ILE A 598 -4.08 -1.08 -28.01
C ILE A 598 -4.28 -0.47 -29.41
N PRO A 599 -5.48 0.02 -29.74
CA PRO A 599 -5.78 0.61 -31.05
C PRO A 599 -5.50 2.11 -31.12
N ASN A 600 -5.25 2.76 -29.99
CA ASN A 600 -4.91 4.18 -29.88
C ASN A 600 -3.94 4.41 -28.70
N ALA A 601 -3.17 5.50 -28.74
CA ALA A 601 -2.21 5.87 -27.70
C ALA A 601 -2.80 6.87 -26.68
N ASP A 602 -4.10 6.76 -26.37
CA ASP A 602 -4.77 7.60 -25.37
C ASP A 602 -4.65 6.97 -23.97
N PHE A 603 -3.71 7.46 -23.17
CA PHE A 603 -3.52 7.08 -21.77
C PHE A 603 -4.03 8.14 -20.80
N SER A 604 -5.01 8.96 -21.23
CA SER A 604 -5.66 9.90 -20.31
C SER A 604 -6.31 9.16 -19.15
N GLN A 605 -6.91 7.99 -19.40
CA GLN A 605 -7.50 7.13 -18.37
C GLN A 605 -7.20 5.64 -18.49
N ARG A 606 -6.60 5.20 -19.59
CA ARG A 606 -6.19 3.79 -19.75
C ARG A 606 -5.06 3.46 -18.78
N ARG A 607 -5.09 2.25 -18.24
CA ARG A 607 -3.99 1.66 -17.48
C ARG A 607 -3.55 0.34 -18.11
N VAL A 608 -2.23 0.15 -18.18
CA VAL A 608 -1.61 -1.08 -18.65
C VAL A 608 -0.55 -1.49 -17.65
N GLN A 609 -0.64 -2.72 -17.17
CA GLN A 609 0.34 -3.37 -16.31
C GLN A 609 0.72 -4.71 -16.94
N GLY A 610 2.00 -4.92 -17.23
CA GLY A 610 2.47 -6.22 -17.73
C GLY A 610 2.50 -7.26 -16.62
N GLY A 611 3.24 -6.97 -15.55
CA GLY A 611 3.40 -7.84 -14.41
C GLY A 611 4.74 -8.57 -14.45
N ASN A 612 4.74 -9.86 -14.12
CA ASN A 612 5.94 -10.66 -14.03
C ASN A 612 6.27 -11.32 -15.37
N GLY A 613 7.30 -10.83 -16.05
CA GLY A 613 7.96 -11.52 -17.15
C GLY A 613 8.52 -10.60 -18.22
N ILE A 614 8.10 -10.80 -19.47
CA ILE A 614 8.55 -9.97 -20.61
C ILE A 614 7.30 -9.58 -21.37
N ASP A 615 6.78 -8.42 -21.00
CA ASP A 615 5.46 -7.99 -21.43
C ASP A 615 5.56 -6.97 -22.55
N THR A 616 4.59 -7.05 -23.46
CA THR A 616 4.61 -6.33 -24.73
C THR A 616 3.42 -5.41 -24.86
N LEU A 617 3.66 -4.10 -24.84
CA LEU A 617 2.68 -3.12 -25.30
C LEU A 617 2.72 -3.03 -26.84
N ARG A 618 1.65 -3.46 -27.51
CA ARG A 618 1.55 -3.51 -28.98
C ARG A 618 0.57 -2.47 -29.53
N LEU A 619 1.01 -1.70 -30.51
CA LEU A 619 0.19 -0.69 -31.20
C LEU A 619 -0.51 -1.30 -32.42
N ASP A 620 -1.81 -1.61 -32.29
CA ASP A 620 -2.64 -2.18 -33.38
C ASP A 620 -3.34 -1.11 -34.24
N GLY A 621 -3.27 0.16 -33.82
CA GLY A 621 -3.82 1.30 -34.54
C GLY A 621 -3.01 1.72 -35.77
N SER A 622 -3.35 2.90 -36.31
CA SER A 622 -2.64 3.45 -37.47
C SER A 622 -2.09 4.85 -37.28
N ASN A 623 -0.82 5.06 -37.63
CA ASN A 623 -0.10 6.33 -37.50
C ASN A 623 -0.17 6.90 -36.07
N LEU A 624 0.08 6.07 -35.07
CA LEU A 624 0.01 6.44 -33.66
C LEU A 624 1.28 7.16 -33.21
N THR A 625 1.14 8.03 -32.21
CA THR A 625 2.28 8.60 -31.48
C THR A 625 2.11 8.22 -30.01
N LEU A 626 2.97 7.32 -29.53
CA LEU A 626 3.10 6.99 -28.12
C LEU A 626 4.21 7.86 -27.53
N ASP A 627 3.83 8.89 -26.79
CA ASP A 627 4.76 9.80 -26.13
C ASP A 627 4.78 9.51 -24.63
N LEU A 628 5.72 8.68 -24.20
CA LEU A 628 5.84 8.28 -22.79
C LEU A 628 6.16 9.48 -21.90
N THR A 629 6.85 10.50 -22.42
CA THR A 629 7.20 11.70 -21.66
C THR A 629 6.00 12.60 -21.33
N ALA A 630 4.84 12.31 -21.93
CA ALA A 630 3.58 13.02 -21.73
C ALA A 630 2.50 12.17 -21.04
N ILE A 631 2.83 10.93 -20.68
CA ILE A 631 1.95 9.99 -19.98
C ILE A 631 2.43 9.94 -18.54
N ALA A 632 1.50 9.90 -17.57
CA ALA A 632 1.89 9.74 -16.17
C ALA A 632 2.52 8.35 -15.96
N ASP A 633 3.61 8.30 -15.21
CA ASP A 633 4.52 7.15 -15.12
C ASP A 633 3.82 5.87 -14.61
N ASN A 634 2.71 5.98 -13.87
CA ASN A 634 1.95 4.84 -13.38
C ASN A 634 0.86 4.32 -14.34
N ARG A 635 0.70 4.91 -15.53
CA ARG A 635 -0.32 4.48 -16.51
C ARG A 635 0.15 3.30 -17.35
N ILE A 636 1.47 3.12 -17.47
CA ILE A 636 2.11 2.02 -18.19
C ILE A 636 3.22 1.51 -17.29
N THR A 637 2.99 0.40 -16.61
CA THR A 637 3.96 -0.22 -15.69
C THR A 637 4.25 -1.65 -16.10
N ASP A 638 5.42 -2.12 -15.68
CA ASP A 638 5.91 -3.48 -15.90
C ASP A 638 5.88 -3.90 -17.39
N ILE A 639 6.41 -3.05 -18.28
CA ILE A 639 6.53 -3.32 -19.72
C ILE A 639 8.00 -3.30 -20.17
N GLU A 640 8.51 -4.45 -20.62
CA GLU A 640 9.88 -4.62 -21.13
C GLU A 640 9.96 -4.50 -22.65
N ARG A 641 8.83 -4.58 -23.36
CA ARG A 641 8.79 -4.52 -24.82
C ARG A 641 7.68 -3.60 -25.35
N ILE A 642 8.04 -2.78 -26.33
CA ILE A 642 7.08 -1.95 -27.08
C ILE A 642 7.14 -2.36 -28.55
N ASP A 643 6.01 -2.78 -29.11
CA ASP A 643 5.88 -3.13 -30.53
C ASP A 643 5.09 -2.06 -31.28
N ILE A 644 5.82 -1.25 -32.06
CA ILE A 644 5.25 -0.16 -32.86
C ILE A 644 5.12 -0.50 -34.35
N ARG A 645 5.34 -1.76 -34.76
CA ARG A 645 5.23 -2.24 -36.17
C ARG A 645 3.79 -2.32 -36.70
N GLY A 646 2.90 -1.52 -36.13
CA GLY A 646 1.48 -1.48 -36.45
C GLY A 646 1.20 -0.95 -37.86
N ILE A 647 0.03 -0.37 -38.08
CA ILE A 647 -0.35 0.07 -39.43
C ILE A 647 0.16 1.49 -39.72
N GLY A 648 1.05 1.63 -40.70
CA GLY A 648 1.53 2.96 -41.12
C GLY A 648 2.59 3.52 -40.17
N SER A 649 2.86 4.82 -40.25
CA SER A 649 4.01 5.43 -39.57
C SER A 649 3.72 5.72 -38.10
N ASN A 650 4.15 4.85 -37.19
CA ASN A 650 4.02 5.09 -35.76
C ASN A 650 5.25 5.83 -35.21
N THR A 651 5.10 6.46 -34.05
CA THR A 651 6.18 7.19 -33.39
C THR A 651 6.20 6.84 -31.92
N LEU A 652 7.37 6.47 -31.41
CA LEU A 652 7.64 6.33 -29.97
C LEU A 652 8.52 7.48 -29.51
N VAL A 653 8.09 8.20 -28.48
CA VAL A 653 8.90 9.20 -27.77
C VAL A 653 9.17 8.69 -26.36
N LEU A 654 10.43 8.65 -25.96
CA LEU A 654 10.87 8.21 -24.63
C LEU A 654 12.13 8.96 -24.22
N ASP A 655 12.45 8.94 -22.94
CA ASP A 655 13.75 9.36 -22.43
C ASP A 655 14.32 8.32 -21.45
N ALA A 656 15.47 8.62 -20.84
CA ALA A 656 16.11 7.69 -19.92
C ALA A 656 15.32 7.49 -18.62
N ARG A 657 14.51 8.47 -18.19
CA ARG A 657 13.66 8.33 -17.01
C ARG A 657 12.52 7.37 -17.31
N GLU A 658 11.84 7.56 -18.45
CA GLU A 658 10.74 6.67 -18.84
C GLU A 658 11.18 5.21 -18.96
N VAL A 659 12.40 4.93 -19.44
CA VAL A 659 12.94 3.56 -19.51
C VAL A 659 13.19 2.94 -18.13
N LEU A 660 13.47 3.75 -17.11
CA LEU A 660 13.65 3.27 -15.74
C LEU A 660 12.30 3.05 -15.05
N ASN A 661 11.28 3.82 -15.42
CA ASN A 661 9.96 3.77 -14.78
C ASN A 661 9.01 2.75 -15.43
N LEU A 662 9.29 2.35 -16.68
CA LEU A 662 8.47 1.38 -17.41
C LEU A 662 8.41 -0.01 -16.78
N SER A 663 9.42 -0.45 -16.02
CA SER A 663 9.45 -1.79 -15.41
C SER A 663 10.16 -1.77 -14.07
N THR A 664 9.50 -2.32 -13.06
CA THR A 664 10.06 -2.46 -11.70
C THR A 664 11.17 -3.52 -11.63
N HIS A 665 11.24 -4.41 -12.62
CA HIS A 665 12.18 -5.54 -12.67
C HIS A 665 13.33 -5.31 -13.67
N SER A 666 13.22 -4.29 -14.52
CA SER A 666 14.14 -4.08 -15.64
C SER A 666 14.34 -2.61 -15.98
N ASN A 667 15.60 -2.17 -15.93
CA ASN A 667 16.03 -0.89 -16.50
C ASN A 667 16.18 -0.94 -18.04
N THR A 668 15.50 -1.87 -18.71
CA THR A 668 15.64 -2.15 -20.15
C THR A 668 14.31 -2.20 -20.86
N VAL A 669 14.20 -1.43 -21.96
CA VAL A 669 13.10 -1.56 -22.93
C VAL A 669 13.61 -2.06 -24.27
N SER A 670 12.87 -3.00 -24.88
CA SER A 670 13.09 -3.47 -26.25
C SER A 670 12.01 -2.93 -27.19
N VAL A 671 12.40 -2.26 -28.26
CA VAL A 671 11.48 -1.65 -29.21
C VAL A 671 11.51 -2.42 -30.53
N LEU A 672 10.37 -2.99 -30.91
CA LEU A 672 10.16 -3.57 -32.23
C LEU A 672 9.60 -2.49 -33.16
N VAL A 673 10.26 -2.27 -34.29
CA VAL A 673 10.02 -1.13 -35.19
C VAL A 673 10.16 -1.56 -36.65
N ASP A 674 9.41 -0.93 -37.57
CA ASP A 674 9.54 -1.17 -39.01
C ASP A 674 10.07 0.05 -39.80
N GLU A 675 10.11 -0.03 -41.13
CA GLU A 675 10.72 1.01 -41.98
C GLU A 675 10.01 2.37 -41.92
N ASP A 676 8.72 2.39 -41.63
CA ASP A 676 7.88 3.58 -41.72
C ASP A 676 7.74 4.31 -40.37
N ASP A 677 8.28 3.73 -39.30
CA ASP A 677 8.19 4.20 -37.93
C ASP A 677 9.33 5.19 -37.53
N LEU A 678 9.11 5.90 -36.43
CA LEU A 678 10.08 6.83 -35.83
C LEU A 678 10.25 6.55 -34.33
N ILE A 679 11.49 6.66 -33.84
CA ILE A 679 11.80 6.62 -32.41
C ILE A 679 12.57 7.90 -32.07
N ASP A 680 12.02 8.68 -31.13
CA ASP A 680 12.68 9.82 -30.50
C ASP A 680 13.06 9.47 -29.07
N MET A 681 14.35 9.30 -28.81
CA MET A 681 14.88 8.98 -27.47
C MET A 681 15.47 10.22 -26.78
N GLY A 682 15.35 11.41 -27.36
CA GLY A 682 16.04 12.60 -26.92
C GLY A 682 17.57 12.53 -27.08
N THR A 683 18.31 13.18 -26.17
CA THR A 683 19.79 13.27 -26.20
C THR A 683 20.42 12.62 -24.98
N GLY A 684 21.61 12.02 -25.12
CA GLY A 684 22.38 11.46 -24.00
C GLY A 684 22.69 9.98 -24.13
N TRP A 685 21.97 9.28 -25.01
CA TRP A 685 22.16 7.87 -25.32
C TRP A 685 23.48 7.58 -26.02
N THR A 686 24.17 6.55 -25.56
CA THR A 686 25.44 6.07 -26.12
C THR A 686 25.25 4.65 -26.65
N TRP A 687 25.54 4.43 -27.94
CA TRP A 687 25.56 3.08 -28.53
C TRP A 687 26.66 2.23 -27.87
N GLN A 688 26.31 1.00 -27.54
CA GLN A 688 27.21 0.04 -26.89
C GLN A 688 27.65 -1.04 -27.89
N ALA A 689 26.69 -1.83 -28.36
CA ALA A 689 26.91 -2.95 -29.26
C ALA A 689 25.58 -3.37 -29.91
N ASP A 690 25.67 -4.20 -30.94
CA ASP A 690 24.51 -4.93 -31.44
C ASP A 690 24.40 -6.26 -30.69
N GLN A 691 23.20 -6.65 -30.28
CA GLN A 691 22.93 -7.82 -29.45
C GLN A 691 21.84 -8.69 -30.09
N GLU A 692 22.07 -10.00 -30.13
CA GLU A 692 21.07 -10.98 -30.53
C GLU A 692 20.25 -11.45 -29.32
N GLU A 693 18.93 -11.51 -29.48
CA GLU A 693 17.99 -12.04 -28.50
C GLU A 693 16.88 -12.81 -29.22
N GLY A 694 16.90 -14.14 -29.07
CA GLY A 694 16.00 -15.01 -29.82
C GLY A 694 16.17 -14.86 -31.33
N PHE A 695 15.14 -14.34 -32.01
CA PHE A 695 15.14 -14.06 -33.45
C PHE A 695 15.40 -12.59 -33.77
N TYR A 696 15.71 -11.75 -32.79
CA TYR A 696 15.90 -10.32 -33.00
C TYR A 696 17.37 -9.95 -32.90
N LEU A 697 17.81 -9.04 -33.77
CA LEU A 697 19.06 -8.32 -33.62
C LEU A 697 18.73 -6.88 -33.23
N PHE A 698 19.23 -6.43 -32.09
CA PHE A 698 19.00 -5.09 -31.54
C PHE A 698 20.27 -4.24 -31.55
N ALA A 699 20.17 -2.96 -31.83
CA ALA A 699 21.17 -1.97 -31.45
C ALA A 699 20.93 -1.54 -30.00
N VAL A 700 21.93 -1.69 -29.15
CA VAL A 700 21.82 -1.39 -27.72
C VAL A 700 22.39 -0.01 -27.42
N TYR A 701 21.58 0.83 -26.79
CA TYR A 701 21.96 2.17 -26.31
C TYR A 701 21.81 2.23 -24.79
N THR A 702 22.67 3.00 -24.13
CA THR A 702 22.55 3.24 -22.68
C THR A 702 22.67 4.72 -22.32
N GLN A 703 22.00 5.10 -21.23
CA GLN A 703 22.11 6.40 -20.58
C GLN A 703 21.95 6.22 -19.06
N GLY A 704 23.05 6.30 -18.32
CA GLY A 704 23.02 5.95 -16.89
C GLY A 704 22.76 4.45 -16.70
N LEU A 705 21.73 4.11 -15.91
CA LEU A 705 21.26 2.74 -15.73
C LEU A 705 20.29 2.28 -16.84
N ALA A 706 19.67 3.22 -17.56
CA ALA A 706 18.69 2.94 -18.59
C ALA A 706 19.32 2.30 -19.82
N THR A 707 18.67 1.26 -20.35
CA THR A 707 19.08 0.53 -21.55
C THR A 707 17.93 0.47 -22.57
N ALA A 708 18.15 0.95 -23.79
CA ALA A 708 17.19 0.84 -24.90
C ALA A 708 17.74 -0.09 -25.98
N ARG A 709 16.95 -1.09 -26.37
CA ARG A 709 17.28 -2.05 -27.43
C ARG A 709 16.37 -1.79 -28.64
N ILE A 710 16.93 -1.28 -29.74
CA ILE A 710 16.15 -0.92 -30.92
C ILE A 710 16.34 -1.95 -32.03
N LEU A 711 15.24 -2.51 -32.54
CA LEU A 711 15.28 -3.57 -33.53
C LEU A 711 16.03 -3.14 -34.80
N LEU A 712 16.98 -3.97 -35.24
CA LEU A 712 17.73 -3.82 -36.49
C LEU A 712 17.17 -4.74 -37.58
N SER A 713 16.89 -6.00 -37.24
CA SER A 713 16.37 -6.99 -38.17
C SER A 713 15.82 -8.21 -37.45
N ASP A 714 14.83 -8.85 -38.06
CA ASP A 714 14.34 -10.17 -37.67
C ASP A 714 15.16 -11.28 -38.37
N VAL A 715 15.49 -12.34 -37.63
CA VAL A 715 16.18 -13.54 -38.12
C VAL A 715 15.13 -14.54 -38.59
N TRP A 716 15.20 -14.96 -39.87
CA TRP A 716 14.35 -16.03 -40.40
C TRP A 716 15.20 -17.23 -40.83
N ILE A 717 14.73 -18.45 -40.50
CA ILE A 717 15.33 -19.69 -40.99
C ILE A 717 14.82 -19.92 -42.42
N MET A 718 15.72 -19.95 -43.41
CA MET A 718 15.35 -20.40 -44.76
C MET A 718 15.03 -21.90 -44.73
N ASP A 719 14.07 -22.34 -45.55
CA ASP A 719 13.64 -23.75 -45.72
C ASP A 719 14.82 -24.73 -46.02
N ASP A 720 16.00 -24.18 -46.34
CA ASP A 720 17.23 -24.89 -46.69
C ASP A 720 18.22 -25.03 -45.51
N GLY A 721 17.90 -24.53 -44.31
CA GLY A 721 18.73 -24.63 -43.11
C GLY A 721 19.83 -23.58 -42.96
N ASP A 722 19.84 -22.53 -43.79
CA ASP A 722 20.69 -21.35 -43.62
C ASP A 722 19.95 -20.26 -42.82
N VAL A 723 20.67 -19.63 -41.89
CA VAL A 723 20.22 -18.45 -41.13
C VAL A 723 20.51 -17.21 -41.97
N GLY A 724 19.47 -16.47 -42.36
CA GLY A 724 19.59 -15.23 -43.14
C GLY A 724 18.98 -14.06 -42.39
N PHE A 725 19.67 -12.90 -42.44
CA PHE A 725 19.16 -11.62 -41.95
C PHE A 725 18.43 -10.90 -43.10
N SER A 726 17.20 -10.40 -42.91
CA SER A 726 16.62 -9.46 -43.87
C SER A 726 17.29 -8.09 -43.69
N THR A 727 17.76 -7.51 -44.78
CA THR A 727 18.39 -6.16 -44.84
C THR A 727 17.70 -5.27 -45.88
N GLU A 728 16.47 -5.59 -46.25
CA GLU A 728 15.61 -4.67 -46.99
C GLU A 728 14.86 -3.87 -45.91
N GLY A 729 15.08 -2.57 -45.67
CA GLY A 729 15.65 -1.50 -46.49
C GLY A 729 16.37 -0.41 -45.68
N THR A 730 16.56 0.75 -46.31
CA THR A 730 17.58 1.75 -45.96
C THR A 730 17.35 2.46 -44.63
N TRP A 731 18.27 2.24 -43.68
CA TRP A 731 18.44 2.93 -42.40
C TRP A 731 18.21 4.46 -42.44
N ASN A 732 17.16 4.93 -41.76
CA ASN A 732 17.15 6.27 -41.19
C ASN A 732 17.93 6.22 -39.87
N THR A 733 19.07 6.89 -39.84
CA THR A 733 19.76 7.21 -38.58
C THR A 733 18.80 7.97 -37.65
N PRO A 734 18.73 7.66 -36.34
CA PRO A 734 17.99 8.48 -35.39
C PRO A 734 18.42 9.93 -35.53
N VAL A 735 17.45 10.83 -35.66
CA VAL A 735 17.71 12.26 -35.87
C VAL A 735 18.15 12.84 -34.52
N LEU A 736 19.44 12.78 -34.23
CA LEU A 736 20.04 13.55 -33.15
C LEU A 736 19.85 15.05 -33.46
N PRO A 737 19.23 15.85 -32.58
CA PRO A 737 19.24 17.29 -32.74
C PRO A 737 20.69 17.78 -32.62
N ASN A 738 21.19 18.39 -33.70
CA ASN A 738 22.57 18.87 -33.82
C ASN A 738 23.00 19.74 -32.63
N GLY A 739 24.04 19.32 -31.91
CA GLY A 739 24.74 20.13 -30.90
C GLY A 739 25.78 19.38 -30.11
#